data_AF-A0A0S8F455-F1
#
_entry.id   AF-A0A0S8F455-F1
#
_cell.length_a   1.000
_cell.length_b   1.000
_cell.length_c   1.000
_cell.angle_alpha   90.00
_cell.angle_beta   90.00
_cell.angle_gamma   90.00
#
_symmetry.space_group_name_H-M   'P 1'
#
loop_
_entity.id
_entity.type
_entity.pdbx_description
1 polymer ?
#
loop_
_entity_poly.entity_id
_entity_poly.type
_entity_poly.pdbx_seq_one_letter_code
_entity_poly.pdbx_strand_id
1 'polypeptide(L)'
;MTETSLAAFEAMSGTEVDIALKFLDFGSSGLSFLNTEARTASKKGGVVFIKLEPWNWKNKHSKEFSLENIASGKADEQLEHFAKGAKKFGKPLFVSFAHEMNTHWYPWGNQDPETYIKAYRHVHEVISRTAPNITWVWNPDIYSAIGRYYPGDAYVDWVAIDGYNWHNKETTAQIFEKSLTEAKAYKKPIMIGEFACAKDSGACVSDFMKFVTHNQEVKAYIYYNLDEVKNGQLQRFALHTPEEQAAYAQAVKQNEALFKSRIQIGVCKGKPGIAPTPTAAASKKIVLSKPGRWDLSRALVAEAIENGDLFLADLEMVLDALGNVPPNTVLDPAAYRYSPAEFDRRYPGLARVREINETIYWHLRAGDFKHYWNNAILLFSIYAEKVLGSTGADKEQKISDALEVAEKFKQRIAMQATVDRGRQIKRAASDYSLAVLDLTTAELYSQSKGLTEFEYQEGIRLAAGALNSFQAVEFNRSYPSKPDYFSIAKGILVLGDLYQQLGHESVHDNDKQAHYARASSLYGSIARLENETLWDSGVGITVNIPDIGLAVDISASDIYQALEFNRLRGYMTRDDRNLAQAGVFQYLTGRAMIKQAGLFAGLPAQKGADEYLHYLAQASEGVRLIREWSDYLICYHGQDAEKLRQKNAFNINLAGLIQGELLLGLSDRL
;
A
#
# COMPACT_ATOMS: atom_id res chain seq x y z
N MET A 1 27.28 -15.84 -11.99
CA MET A 1 26.36 -16.98 -12.08
C MET A 1 25.83 -17.12 -13.50
N THR A 2 26.21 -18.19 -14.19
CA THR A 2 25.52 -18.77 -15.35
C THR A 2 24.70 -19.99 -14.91
N GLU A 3 23.80 -20.49 -15.76
CA GLU A 3 23.08 -21.75 -15.52
C GLU A 3 24.03 -22.91 -15.21
N THR A 4 25.15 -23.00 -15.94
CA THR A 4 26.21 -23.99 -15.70
C THR A 4 26.85 -23.84 -14.32
N SER A 5 27.20 -22.61 -13.90
CA SER A 5 27.83 -22.40 -12.59
C SER A 5 26.87 -22.68 -11.43
N LEU A 6 25.57 -22.38 -11.61
CA LEU A 6 24.55 -22.65 -10.61
C LEU A 6 24.35 -24.16 -10.46
N ALA A 7 24.19 -24.87 -11.58
CA ALA A 7 24.05 -26.33 -11.57
C ALA A 7 25.29 -27.03 -11.01
N ALA A 8 26.50 -26.53 -11.29
CA ALA A 8 27.73 -27.08 -10.72
C ALA A 8 27.78 -26.92 -9.19
N PHE A 9 27.36 -25.76 -8.67
CA PHE A 9 27.28 -25.54 -7.23
C PHE A 9 26.21 -26.40 -6.56
N GLU A 10 25.01 -26.53 -7.16
CA GLU A 10 23.94 -27.39 -6.64
C GLU A 10 24.32 -28.87 -6.63
N ALA A 11 25.01 -29.34 -7.67
CA ALA A 11 25.52 -30.71 -7.72
C ALA A 11 26.55 -30.98 -6.61
N MET A 12 27.37 -29.98 -6.28
CA MET A 12 28.37 -30.05 -5.23
C MET A 12 27.75 -29.96 -3.83
N SER A 13 26.78 -29.06 -3.62
CA SER A 13 26.13 -28.86 -2.32
C SER A 13 25.08 -29.94 -2.01
N GLY A 14 24.62 -30.66 -3.02
CA GLY A 14 23.55 -31.67 -2.88
C GLY A 14 22.17 -31.06 -2.60
N THR A 15 21.99 -29.75 -2.82
CA THR A 15 20.71 -29.04 -2.68
C THR A 15 20.54 -28.01 -3.79
N GLU A 16 19.29 -27.68 -4.10
CA GLU A 16 18.96 -26.50 -4.91
C GLU A 16 19.34 -25.22 -4.16
N VAL A 17 19.74 -24.18 -4.90
CA VAL A 17 20.10 -22.88 -4.32
C VAL A 17 18.86 -22.02 -4.14
N ASP A 18 18.55 -21.69 -2.88
CA ASP A 18 17.41 -20.82 -2.54
C ASP A 18 17.70 -19.34 -2.84
N ILE A 19 18.93 -18.87 -2.61
CA ILE A 19 19.36 -17.48 -2.81
C ILE A 19 20.66 -17.44 -3.59
N ALA A 20 20.64 -16.79 -4.76
CA ALA A 20 21.81 -16.61 -5.61
C ALA A 20 22.33 -15.16 -5.56
N LEU A 21 23.59 -14.98 -5.17
CA LEU A 21 24.23 -13.66 -5.08
C LEU A 21 24.75 -13.15 -6.43
N LYS A 22 24.53 -11.87 -6.70
CA LYS A 22 25.05 -11.13 -7.86
C LYS A 22 25.45 -9.71 -7.45
N PHE A 23 26.54 -9.22 -8.02
CA PHE A 23 26.95 -7.81 -7.94
C PHE A 23 26.62 -7.11 -9.25
N LEU A 24 26.30 -5.82 -9.17
CA LEU A 24 25.98 -4.97 -10.31
C LEU A 24 26.47 -3.54 -10.05
N ASP A 25 27.39 -3.03 -10.88
CA ASP A 25 27.91 -1.66 -10.75
C ASP A 25 27.09 -0.64 -11.54
N PHE A 26 27.16 0.64 -11.17
CA PHE A 26 26.41 1.69 -11.87
C PHE A 26 27.03 2.06 -13.22
N GLY A 27 28.36 2.10 -13.29
CA GLY A 27 29.06 2.63 -14.46
C GLY A 27 29.20 1.65 -15.61
N SER A 28 29.87 0.51 -15.39
CA SER A 28 30.25 -0.41 -16.46
C SER A 28 29.07 -1.24 -16.97
N SER A 29 28.12 -1.57 -16.10
CA SER A 29 26.88 -2.27 -16.47
C SER A 29 25.73 -1.33 -16.87
N GLY A 30 25.86 -0.03 -16.59
CA GLY A 30 24.78 0.95 -16.74
C GLY A 30 23.57 0.63 -15.86
N LEU A 31 23.74 -0.16 -14.78
CA LEU A 31 22.65 -0.66 -13.94
C LEU A 31 21.59 -1.48 -14.69
N SER A 32 21.99 -2.12 -15.79
CA SER A 32 21.10 -2.96 -16.58
C SER A 32 20.61 -4.17 -15.76
N PHE A 33 19.29 -4.35 -15.67
CA PHE A 33 18.72 -5.43 -14.87
C PHE A 33 19.15 -6.83 -15.35
N LEU A 34 19.51 -7.70 -14.40
CA LEU A 34 20.04 -9.05 -14.62
C LEU A 34 18.95 -10.09 -14.97
N ASN A 35 18.17 -9.84 -16.03
CA ASN A 35 16.99 -10.64 -16.37
C ASN A 35 17.30 -12.13 -16.61
N THR A 36 18.44 -12.45 -17.23
CA THR A 36 18.81 -13.84 -17.50
C THR A 36 19.09 -14.59 -16.21
N GLU A 37 19.96 -14.06 -15.35
CA GLU A 37 20.29 -14.66 -14.06
C GLU A 37 19.08 -14.76 -13.12
N ALA A 38 18.27 -13.69 -13.06
CA ALA A 38 17.04 -13.68 -12.28
C ALA A 38 16.07 -14.79 -12.73
N ARG A 39 15.90 -14.97 -14.05
CA ARG A 39 15.07 -16.07 -14.59
C ARG A 39 15.68 -17.44 -14.33
N THR A 40 17.00 -17.59 -14.42
CA THR A 40 17.68 -18.86 -14.15
C THR A 40 17.46 -19.29 -12.70
N ALA A 41 17.66 -18.42 -11.72
CA ALA A 41 17.40 -18.74 -10.31
C ALA A 41 15.91 -19.05 -10.06
N SER A 42 15.00 -18.19 -10.56
CA SER A 42 13.57 -18.35 -10.29
C SER A 42 12.86 -19.45 -11.09
N LYS A 43 13.49 -20.06 -12.10
CA LYS A 43 12.99 -21.29 -12.73
C LYS A 43 13.04 -22.48 -11.76
N LYS A 44 14.00 -22.46 -10.83
CA LYS A 44 14.21 -23.51 -9.80
C LYS A 44 13.61 -23.14 -8.44
N GLY A 45 12.76 -22.10 -8.39
CA GLY A 45 12.15 -21.63 -7.15
C GLY A 45 13.02 -20.70 -6.30
N GLY A 46 14.28 -20.47 -6.67
CA GLY A 46 15.19 -19.56 -5.97
C GLY A 46 14.99 -18.08 -6.28
N VAL A 47 15.61 -17.24 -5.46
CA VAL A 47 15.60 -15.77 -5.54
C VAL A 47 17.02 -15.24 -5.80
N VAL A 48 17.15 -14.12 -6.50
CA VAL A 48 18.45 -13.45 -6.65
C VAL A 48 18.60 -12.36 -5.60
N PHE A 49 19.77 -12.34 -4.94
CA PHE A 49 20.24 -11.22 -4.14
C PHE A 49 21.22 -10.38 -4.94
N ILE A 50 20.85 -9.13 -5.22
CA ILE A 50 21.62 -8.19 -6.04
C ILE A 50 22.25 -7.13 -5.13
N LYS A 51 23.58 -7.04 -5.13
CA LYS A 51 24.33 -5.94 -4.51
C LYS A 51 24.62 -4.86 -5.56
N LEU A 52 23.99 -3.70 -5.39
CA LEU A 52 24.15 -2.52 -6.23
C LEU A 52 25.34 -1.70 -5.75
N GLU A 53 26.36 -1.58 -6.60
CA GLU A 53 27.63 -0.96 -6.25
C GLU A 53 27.77 0.41 -6.93
N PRO A 54 27.73 1.53 -6.18
CA PRO A 54 27.76 2.88 -6.74
C PRO A 54 29.18 3.31 -7.18
N TRP A 55 29.69 2.63 -8.20
CA TRP A 55 30.96 2.95 -8.86
C TRP A 55 30.97 2.41 -10.29
N ASN A 56 32.12 2.59 -10.95
CA ASN A 56 32.40 2.03 -12.26
C ASN A 56 33.54 1.01 -12.13
N TRP A 57 33.29 -0.27 -12.38
CA TRP A 57 34.33 -1.31 -12.32
C TRP A 57 35.51 -1.05 -13.25
N LYS A 58 35.28 -0.37 -14.37
CA LYS A 58 36.34 0.01 -15.34
C LYS A 58 37.08 1.28 -14.94
N ASN A 59 36.55 2.06 -14.00
CA ASN A 59 37.18 3.28 -13.50
C ASN A 59 36.87 3.49 -12.00
N LYS A 60 37.65 2.81 -11.14
CA LYS A 60 37.47 2.82 -9.68
C LYS A 60 37.69 4.19 -9.01
N HIS A 61 38.27 5.15 -9.72
CA HIS A 61 38.51 6.52 -9.22
C HIS A 61 37.43 7.52 -9.64
N SER A 62 36.45 7.10 -10.45
CA SER A 62 35.34 7.97 -10.87
C SER A 62 34.50 8.40 -9.67
N LYS A 63 34.19 9.70 -9.59
CA LYS A 63 33.24 10.26 -8.61
C LYS A 63 31.82 10.42 -9.16
N GLU A 64 31.59 9.97 -10.40
CA GLU A 64 30.31 10.05 -11.10
C GLU A 64 29.16 9.53 -10.22
N PHE A 65 29.37 8.37 -9.60
CA PHE A 65 28.41 7.70 -8.71
C PHE A 65 28.74 7.86 -7.23
N SER A 66 29.36 8.98 -6.82
CA SER A 66 29.53 9.31 -5.40
C SER A 66 28.17 9.34 -4.66
N LEU A 67 28.19 9.07 -3.36
CA LEU A 67 26.97 9.05 -2.55
C LEU A 67 26.24 10.40 -2.60
N GLU A 68 26.95 11.53 -2.65
CA GLU A 68 26.38 12.86 -2.82
C GLU A 68 25.67 13.02 -4.16
N ASN A 69 26.30 12.56 -5.25
CA ASN A 69 25.70 12.64 -6.58
C ASN A 69 24.43 11.78 -6.65
N ILE A 70 24.45 10.58 -6.07
CA ILE A 70 23.29 9.69 -6.00
C ILE A 70 22.18 10.32 -5.15
N ALA A 71 22.51 10.82 -3.95
CA ALA A 71 21.54 11.49 -3.08
C ALA A 71 20.92 12.75 -3.72
N SER A 72 21.62 13.39 -4.68
CA SER A 72 21.12 14.55 -5.44
C SER A 72 20.32 14.19 -6.70
N GLY A 73 20.15 12.91 -7.00
CA GLY A 73 19.36 12.44 -8.14
C GLY A 73 20.11 12.28 -9.47
N LYS A 74 21.44 12.41 -9.49
CA LYS A 74 22.21 12.35 -10.75
C LYS A 74 22.27 10.95 -11.37
N ALA A 75 21.89 9.92 -10.63
CA ALA A 75 21.84 8.53 -11.10
C ALA A 75 20.41 8.04 -11.37
N ASP A 76 19.39 8.91 -11.30
CA ASP A 76 17.99 8.51 -11.28
C ASP A 76 17.57 7.79 -12.56
N GLU A 77 18.08 8.21 -13.72
CA GLU A 77 17.82 7.53 -14.99
C GLU A 77 18.26 6.05 -14.96
N GLN A 78 19.45 5.77 -14.43
CA GLN A 78 19.97 4.41 -14.31
C GLN A 78 19.20 3.59 -13.26
N LEU A 79 18.85 4.22 -12.14
CA LEU A 79 18.04 3.60 -11.08
C LEU A 79 16.64 3.24 -11.60
N GLU A 80 16.01 4.14 -12.35
CA GLU A 80 14.72 3.90 -13.01
C GLU A 80 14.80 2.81 -14.07
N HIS A 81 15.88 2.78 -14.85
CA HIS A 81 16.11 1.72 -15.83
C HIS A 81 16.18 0.33 -15.18
N PHE A 82 16.97 0.21 -14.12
CA PHE A 82 17.02 -1.02 -13.32
C PHE A 82 15.65 -1.38 -12.76
N ALA A 83 14.94 -0.41 -12.19
CA ALA A 83 13.64 -0.64 -11.58
C ALA A 83 12.60 -1.10 -12.62
N LYS A 84 12.59 -0.53 -13.83
CA LYS A 84 11.73 -1.01 -14.94
C LYS A 84 12.02 -2.48 -15.28
N GLY A 85 13.30 -2.87 -15.32
CA GLY A 85 13.72 -4.25 -15.53
C GLY A 85 13.28 -5.20 -14.40
N ALA A 86 13.49 -4.80 -13.15
CA ALA A 86 13.09 -5.55 -11.97
C ALA A 86 11.55 -5.71 -11.87
N LYS A 87 10.79 -4.66 -12.20
CA LYS A 87 9.33 -4.70 -12.30
C LYS A 87 8.87 -5.69 -13.37
N LYS A 88 9.46 -5.63 -14.58
CA LYS A 88 9.13 -6.53 -15.69
C LYS A 88 9.43 -7.99 -15.37
N PHE A 89 10.41 -8.24 -14.50
CA PHE A 89 10.68 -9.59 -14.00
C PHE A 89 9.57 -10.10 -13.08
N GLY A 90 9.03 -9.23 -12.21
CA GLY A 90 7.78 -9.47 -11.48
C GLY A 90 7.82 -10.52 -10.38
N LYS A 91 8.97 -11.15 -10.12
CA LYS A 91 9.18 -12.11 -9.02
C LYS A 91 10.03 -11.49 -7.90
N PRO A 92 10.01 -12.05 -6.67
CA PRO A 92 10.79 -11.54 -5.56
C PRO A 92 12.29 -11.42 -5.88
N LEU A 93 12.92 -10.37 -5.38
CA LEU A 93 14.35 -10.09 -5.46
C LEU A 93 14.82 -9.55 -4.13
N PHE A 94 16.00 -9.96 -3.66
CA PHE A 94 16.70 -9.23 -2.63
C PHE A 94 17.60 -8.18 -3.28
N VAL A 95 17.62 -6.95 -2.76
CA VAL A 95 18.51 -5.89 -3.26
C VAL A 95 19.17 -5.18 -2.09
N SER A 96 20.48 -5.05 -2.14
CA SER A 96 21.29 -4.23 -1.24
C SER A 96 21.93 -3.10 -2.03
N PHE A 97 21.95 -1.90 -1.47
CA PHE A 97 22.65 -0.75 -2.04
C PHE A 97 23.86 -0.42 -1.19
N ALA A 98 25.03 -0.31 -1.84
CA ALA A 98 26.28 0.12 -1.21
C ALA A 98 26.58 -0.68 0.07
N HIS A 99 26.76 -2.00 -0.09
CA HIS A 99 27.09 -2.91 1.01
C HIS A 99 28.46 -2.59 1.63
N GLU A 100 28.69 -3.09 2.84
CA GLU A 100 29.94 -2.91 3.61
C GLU A 100 30.34 -1.42 3.76
N MET A 101 29.35 -0.54 3.89
CA MET A 101 29.55 0.91 3.98
C MET A 101 30.39 1.34 5.21
N ASN A 102 30.49 0.48 6.23
CA ASN A 102 31.28 0.65 7.44
C ASN A 102 32.77 0.29 7.26
N THR A 103 33.24 0.08 6.03
CA THR A 103 34.61 -0.32 5.70
C THR A 103 35.35 0.76 4.90
N HIS A 104 36.63 0.56 4.57
CA HIS A 104 37.46 1.58 3.88
C HIS A 104 37.90 1.17 2.45
N TRP A 105 37.54 -0.02 1.98
CA TRP A 105 38.01 -0.55 0.69
C TRP A 105 37.08 -0.23 -0.48
N TYR A 106 35.83 0.16 -0.21
CA TYR A 106 34.92 0.68 -1.22
C TYR A 106 34.94 2.21 -1.28
N PRO A 107 34.74 2.82 -2.46
CA PRO A 107 34.70 4.28 -2.57
C PRO A 107 33.52 4.92 -1.82
N TRP A 108 32.45 4.16 -1.54
CA TRP A 108 31.34 4.58 -0.67
C TRP A 108 31.56 4.22 0.82
N GLY A 109 32.64 3.51 1.15
CA GLY A 109 32.95 3.05 2.50
C GLY A 109 33.48 4.18 3.39
N ASN A 110 33.13 4.12 4.68
CA ASN A 110 33.55 5.03 5.76
C ASN A 110 33.34 6.52 5.40
N GLN A 111 32.36 6.80 4.52
CA GLN A 111 31.90 8.13 4.22
C GLN A 111 31.05 8.67 5.37
N ASP A 112 30.67 9.95 5.27
CA ASP A 112 29.74 10.56 6.21
C ASP A 112 28.43 9.74 6.30
N PRO A 113 28.01 9.31 7.51
CA PRO A 113 26.85 8.46 7.64
C PRO A 113 25.53 9.11 7.20
N GLU A 114 25.38 10.43 7.33
CA GLU A 114 24.18 11.11 6.83
C GLU A 114 24.11 11.09 5.31
N THR A 115 25.25 11.28 4.64
CA THR A 115 25.34 11.18 3.17
C THR A 115 24.97 9.77 2.70
N TYR A 116 25.49 8.73 3.37
CA TYR A 116 25.09 7.34 3.07
C TYR A 116 23.59 7.13 3.26
N ILE A 117 23.03 7.57 4.39
CA ILE A 117 21.60 7.43 4.68
C ILE A 117 20.75 8.16 3.63
N LYS A 118 21.13 9.39 3.23
CA LYS A 118 20.44 10.14 2.18
C LYS A 118 20.48 9.41 0.85
N ALA A 119 21.65 8.90 0.44
CA ALA A 119 21.80 8.16 -0.81
C ALA A 119 20.99 6.86 -0.80
N TYR A 120 21.06 6.08 0.29
CA TYR A 120 20.30 4.84 0.45
C TYR A 120 18.79 5.08 0.35
N ARG A 121 18.27 6.06 1.11
CA ARG A 121 16.84 6.41 1.06
C ARG A 121 16.42 6.87 -0.33
N HIS A 122 17.26 7.64 -1.01
CA HIS A 122 16.99 8.11 -2.37
C HIS A 122 16.90 6.94 -3.36
N VAL A 123 17.89 6.05 -3.37
CA VAL A 123 17.88 4.83 -4.21
C VAL A 123 16.67 3.96 -3.93
N HIS A 124 16.36 3.74 -2.65
CA HIS A 124 15.16 3.03 -2.23
C HIS A 124 13.90 3.67 -2.80
N GLU A 125 13.75 4.99 -2.65
CA GLU A 125 12.57 5.71 -3.14
C GLU A 125 12.44 5.65 -4.66
N VAL A 126 13.52 5.87 -5.42
CA VAL A 126 13.49 5.82 -6.89
C VAL A 126 13.13 4.42 -7.39
N ILE A 127 13.80 3.39 -6.88
CA ILE A 127 13.59 2.01 -7.33
C ILE A 127 12.21 1.49 -6.88
N SER A 128 11.84 1.66 -5.60
CA SER A 128 10.61 1.06 -5.05
C SER A 128 9.33 1.67 -5.63
N ARG A 129 9.38 2.91 -6.14
CA ARG A 129 8.27 3.51 -6.90
C ARG A 129 7.89 2.67 -8.13
N THR A 130 8.85 1.98 -8.72
CA THR A 130 8.64 1.22 -9.97
C THR A 130 8.70 -0.30 -9.75
N ALA A 131 9.59 -0.79 -8.89
CA ALA A 131 9.85 -2.21 -8.66
C ALA A 131 9.52 -2.62 -7.22
N PRO A 132 8.23 -2.80 -6.90
CA PRO A 132 7.83 -3.07 -5.53
C PRO A 132 7.97 -4.57 -5.14
N ASN A 133 8.45 -5.40 -6.07
CA ASN A 133 8.83 -6.80 -5.87
C ASN A 133 10.22 -6.98 -5.25
N ILE A 134 10.89 -5.88 -4.88
CA ILE A 134 12.20 -5.88 -4.24
C ILE A 134 12.04 -5.91 -2.72
N THR A 135 12.81 -6.78 -2.08
CA THR A 135 13.06 -6.83 -0.64
C THR A 135 14.41 -6.17 -0.35
N TRP A 136 14.40 -5.08 0.41
CA TRP A 136 15.58 -4.27 0.68
C TRP A 136 16.43 -4.84 1.81
N VAL A 137 17.70 -5.03 1.52
CA VAL A 137 18.69 -5.58 2.43
C VAL A 137 19.71 -4.51 2.79
N TRP A 138 19.75 -4.12 4.07
CA TRP A 138 20.82 -3.27 4.58
C TRP A 138 21.98 -4.15 5.04
N ASN A 139 23.17 -3.94 4.46
CA ASN A 139 24.24 -4.92 4.50
C ASN A 139 25.58 -4.32 4.96
N PRO A 140 25.79 -4.12 6.27
CA PRO A 140 27.12 -3.83 6.81
C PRO A 140 28.07 -5.04 6.75
N ASP A 141 29.37 -4.75 6.90
CA ASP A 141 30.43 -5.72 7.25
C ASP A 141 30.39 -6.03 8.77
N ILE A 142 31.07 -7.09 9.21
CA ILE A 142 31.25 -7.46 10.64
C ILE A 142 31.85 -6.37 11.54
N TYR A 143 32.47 -5.31 11.02
CA TYR A 143 32.95 -4.22 11.86
C TYR A 143 31.83 -3.52 12.64
N SER A 144 32.16 -3.07 13.86
CA SER A 144 31.20 -2.48 14.79
C SER A 144 30.72 -1.08 14.43
N ALA A 145 29.72 -0.62 15.19
CA ALA A 145 29.05 0.66 15.04
C ALA A 145 28.33 0.79 13.70
N ILE A 146 27.67 -0.31 13.30
CA ILE A 146 26.87 -0.40 12.07
C ILE A 146 25.71 0.60 12.12
N GLY A 147 25.15 0.86 13.30
CA GLY A 147 23.95 1.68 13.46
C GLY A 147 24.05 3.13 13.02
N ARG A 148 25.27 3.68 12.90
CA ARG A 148 25.46 5.04 12.37
C ARG A 148 25.00 5.18 10.91
N TYR A 149 25.01 4.07 10.16
CA TYR A 149 24.64 4.01 8.74
C TYR A 149 23.22 3.50 8.51
N TYR A 150 22.44 3.24 9.57
CA TYR A 150 21.12 2.64 9.42
C TYR A 150 20.11 3.63 8.81
N PRO A 151 19.50 3.33 7.66
CA PRO A 151 18.63 4.27 6.97
C PRO A 151 17.22 4.37 7.58
N GLY A 152 16.88 3.52 8.56
CA GLY A 152 15.60 3.50 9.26
C GLY A 152 14.66 2.38 8.81
N ASP A 153 13.78 1.95 9.71
CA ASP A 153 12.94 0.75 9.55
C ASP A 153 12.06 0.73 8.30
N ALA A 154 11.68 1.90 7.78
CA ALA A 154 10.85 2.06 6.59
C ALA A 154 11.58 1.78 5.27
N TYR A 155 12.92 1.65 5.30
CA TYR A 155 13.77 1.48 4.13
C TYR A 155 14.50 0.12 4.11
N VAL A 156 14.27 -0.73 5.13
CA VAL A 156 15.01 -1.97 5.34
C VAL A 156 14.03 -3.09 5.70
N ASP A 157 14.01 -4.13 4.88
CA ASP A 157 13.25 -5.35 5.14
C ASP A 157 14.10 -6.40 5.86
N TRP A 158 15.39 -6.50 5.47
CA TRP A 158 16.35 -7.46 5.99
C TRP A 158 17.67 -6.80 6.36
N VAL A 159 18.33 -7.34 7.38
CA VAL A 159 19.72 -6.98 7.70
C VAL A 159 20.63 -8.11 7.24
N ALA A 160 21.65 -7.80 6.47
CA ALA A 160 22.71 -8.72 6.10
C ALA A 160 24.01 -8.36 6.82
N ILE A 161 24.84 -9.35 7.13
CA ILE A 161 26.18 -9.14 7.65
C ILE A 161 27.16 -9.93 6.78
N ASP A 162 28.15 -9.24 6.23
CA ASP A 162 29.23 -9.86 5.46
C ASP A 162 30.44 -10.10 6.38
N GLY A 163 31.05 -11.29 6.30
CA GLY A 163 32.21 -11.64 7.12
C GLY A 163 32.89 -12.91 6.63
N TYR A 164 34.21 -12.98 6.79
CA TYR A 164 35.03 -14.04 6.18
C TYR A 164 36.04 -14.60 7.18
N ASN A 165 36.28 -15.91 7.11
CA ASN A 165 37.36 -16.54 7.88
C ASN A 165 38.65 -16.59 7.04
N TRP A 166 39.38 -15.48 7.01
CA TRP A 166 40.57 -15.28 6.17
C TRP A 166 41.74 -16.22 6.49
N HIS A 167 41.81 -16.74 7.71
CA HIS A 167 42.99 -17.46 8.19
C HIS A 167 42.69 -18.79 8.87
N ASN A 168 41.42 -19.19 8.97
CA ASN A 168 40.96 -20.35 9.73
C ASN A 168 41.46 -20.35 11.19
N LYS A 169 41.68 -19.15 11.76
CA LYS A 169 42.19 -18.95 13.14
C LYS A 169 41.10 -18.55 14.13
N GLU A 170 40.02 -17.98 13.62
CA GLU A 170 38.90 -17.50 14.43
C GLU A 170 37.72 -18.47 14.26
N THR A 171 36.96 -18.65 15.33
CA THR A 171 35.64 -19.26 15.27
C THR A 171 34.65 -18.30 14.61
N THR A 172 33.59 -18.83 14.03
CA THR A 172 32.50 -18.05 13.43
C THR A 172 31.88 -17.10 14.44
N ALA A 173 31.74 -17.53 15.70
CA ALA A 173 31.25 -16.66 16.76
C ALA A 173 32.18 -15.45 17.00
N GLN A 174 33.50 -15.65 17.00
CA GLN A 174 34.44 -14.53 17.11
C GLN A 174 34.32 -13.52 15.96
N ILE A 175 33.96 -14.00 14.76
CA ILE A 175 33.77 -13.17 13.56
C ILE A 175 32.44 -12.40 13.64
N PHE A 176 31.32 -13.05 13.96
CA PHE A 176 29.98 -12.50 13.76
C PHE A 176 29.24 -12.05 15.03
N GLU A 177 29.57 -12.53 16.23
CA GLU A 177 28.70 -12.33 17.42
C GLU A 177 28.46 -10.84 17.73
N LYS A 178 29.50 -10.01 17.54
CA LYS A 178 29.42 -8.56 17.80
C LYS A 178 28.45 -7.87 16.85
N SER A 179 28.64 -8.02 15.54
CA SER A 179 27.79 -7.40 14.52
C SER A 179 26.38 -8.00 14.53
N LEU A 180 26.25 -9.31 14.81
CA LEU A 180 24.96 -9.97 14.97
C LEU A 180 24.19 -9.39 16.16
N THR A 181 24.85 -9.13 17.29
CA THR A 181 24.24 -8.48 18.45
C THR A 181 23.75 -7.07 18.11
N GLU A 182 24.55 -6.28 17.40
CA GLU A 182 24.12 -4.95 16.92
C GLU A 182 22.94 -5.06 15.95
N ALA A 183 22.93 -6.04 15.04
CA ALA A 183 21.86 -6.25 14.07
C ALA A 183 20.53 -6.68 14.70
N LYS A 184 20.56 -7.47 15.78
CA LYS A 184 19.36 -7.90 16.52
C LYS A 184 18.54 -6.71 17.06
N ALA A 185 19.18 -5.56 17.30
CA ALA A 185 18.50 -4.35 17.79
C ALA A 185 17.42 -3.82 16.83
N TYR A 186 17.54 -4.08 15.52
CA TYR A 186 16.59 -3.59 14.51
C TYR A 186 15.36 -4.48 14.35
N LYS A 187 15.30 -5.65 15.01
CA LYS A 187 14.16 -6.58 14.96
C LYS A 187 13.71 -6.97 13.54
N LYS A 188 14.66 -6.99 12.59
CA LYS A 188 14.47 -7.46 11.22
C LYS A 188 14.99 -8.89 11.07
N PRO A 189 14.50 -9.69 10.11
CA PRO A 189 15.14 -10.94 9.75
C PRO A 189 16.60 -10.70 9.31
N ILE A 190 17.50 -11.57 9.78
CA ILE A 190 18.94 -11.43 9.54
C ILE A 190 19.38 -12.50 8.53
N MET A 191 20.26 -12.12 7.61
CA MET A 191 21.02 -13.06 6.79
C MET A 191 22.53 -12.87 6.96
N ILE A 192 23.29 -13.93 6.79
CA ILE A 192 24.74 -13.80 6.54
C ILE A 192 24.90 -13.55 5.04
N GLY A 193 25.20 -12.30 4.66
CA GLY A 193 25.16 -11.83 3.29
C GLY A 193 26.30 -12.39 2.44
N GLU A 194 27.45 -12.62 3.07
CA GLU A 194 28.62 -13.30 2.51
C GLU A 194 29.38 -14.00 3.63
N PHE A 195 29.74 -15.26 3.38
CA PHE A 195 30.68 -16.00 4.21
C PHE A 195 31.48 -16.99 3.39
N ALA A 196 32.78 -17.06 3.64
CA ALA A 196 33.62 -18.16 3.19
C ALA A 196 34.78 -18.41 4.15
N CYS A 197 35.34 -19.60 4.04
CA CYS A 197 36.53 -20.02 4.76
C CYS A 197 37.74 -20.07 3.81
N ALA A 198 38.93 -19.76 4.32
CA ALA A 198 40.17 -20.00 3.60
C ALA A 198 40.45 -21.51 3.41
N LYS A 199 41.47 -21.89 2.64
CA LYS A 199 41.83 -23.28 2.26
C LYS A 199 41.78 -24.31 3.44
N ASP A 200 41.38 -25.55 3.14
CA ASP A 200 41.37 -26.72 4.05
C ASP A 200 40.31 -26.60 5.18
N SER A 201 39.09 -26.19 4.82
CA SER A 201 38.12 -25.57 5.75
C SER A 201 36.96 -26.42 6.28
N GLY A 202 36.99 -27.75 6.16
CA GLY A 202 35.87 -28.59 6.65
C GLY A 202 35.43 -28.28 8.08
N ALA A 203 36.39 -28.02 8.98
CA ALA A 203 36.11 -27.60 10.36
C ALA A 203 35.47 -26.20 10.47
N CYS A 204 35.92 -25.24 9.65
CA CYS A 204 35.36 -23.90 9.59
C CYS A 204 33.91 -23.90 9.07
N VAL A 205 33.62 -24.70 8.03
CA VAL A 205 32.25 -24.88 7.52
C VAL A 205 31.34 -25.50 8.59
N SER A 206 31.82 -26.53 9.30
CA SER A 206 31.05 -27.14 10.40
C SER A 206 30.76 -26.16 11.54
N ASP A 207 31.76 -25.35 11.91
CA ASP A 207 31.62 -24.31 12.92
C ASP A 207 30.62 -23.22 12.50
N PHE A 208 30.69 -22.77 11.24
CA PHE A 208 29.74 -21.83 10.66
C PHE A 208 28.31 -22.35 10.72
N MET A 209 28.10 -23.61 10.34
CA MET A 209 26.78 -24.23 10.32
C MET A 209 26.21 -24.37 11.74
N LYS A 210 27.04 -24.66 12.74
CA LYS A 210 26.62 -24.61 14.16
C LYS A 210 26.22 -23.19 14.58
N PHE A 211 26.98 -22.18 14.17
CA PHE A 211 26.68 -20.79 14.50
C PHE A 211 25.33 -20.32 13.93
N VAL A 212 25.08 -20.53 12.64
CA VAL A 212 23.82 -20.07 12.00
C VAL A 212 22.60 -20.88 12.44
N THR A 213 22.78 -22.12 12.86
CA THR A 213 21.68 -22.95 13.40
C THR A 213 21.34 -22.59 14.85
N HIS A 214 22.34 -22.23 15.67
CA HIS A 214 22.14 -21.76 17.03
C HIS A 214 21.45 -20.39 17.10
N ASN A 215 21.78 -19.49 16.19
CA ASN A 215 21.19 -18.15 16.12
C ASN A 215 19.88 -18.15 15.31
N GLN A 216 18.74 -18.19 16.01
CA GLN A 216 17.42 -18.32 15.37
C GLN A 216 16.98 -17.10 14.54
N GLU A 217 17.58 -15.94 14.80
CA GLU A 217 17.36 -14.69 14.06
C GLU A 217 18.00 -14.74 12.67
N VAL A 218 19.02 -15.58 12.48
CA VAL A 218 19.61 -15.85 11.17
C VAL A 218 18.64 -16.76 10.41
N LYS A 219 18.00 -16.16 9.41
CA LYS A 219 17.03 -16.83 8.55
C LYS A 219 17.67 -17.36 7.28
N ALA A 220 18.69 -16.70 6.75
CA ALA A 220 19.38 -17.13 5.53
C ALA A 220 20.89 -16.94 5.65
N TYR A 221 21.65 -17.61 4.78
CA TYR A 221 23.07 -17.37 4.62
C TYR A 221 23.49 -17.59 3.17
N ILE A 222 24.60 -16.97 2.77
CA ILE A 222 25.17 -17.10 1.44
C ILE A 222 26.63 -17.48 1.58
N TYR A 223 26.97 -18.66 1.07
CA TYR A 223 28.35 -19.11 0.99
C TYR A 223 29.02 -18.52 -0.26
N TYR A 224 30.09 -17.74 -0.07
CA TYR A 224 30.81 -17.06 -1.14
C TYR A 224 31.80 -18.02 -1.83
N ASN A 225 31.29 -18.80 -2.78
CA ASN A 225 32.07 -19.85 -3.45
C ASN A 225 32.86 -19.35 -4.67
N LEU A 226 33.80 -18.43 -4.47
CA LEU A 226 34.62 -17.88 -5.55
C LEU A 226 36.03 -17.55 -5.06
N ASP A 227 37.05 -18.11 -5.71
CA ASP A 227 38.43 -17.72 -5.46
C ASP A 227 38.68 -16.26 -5.89
N GLU A 228 39.32 -15.48 -5.03
CA GLU A 228 39.56 -14.06 -5.26
C GLU A 228 41.05 -13.72 -5.11
N VAL A 229 41.58 -12.80 -5.90
CA VAL A 229 42.95 -12.27 -5.67
C VAL A 229 42.84 -10.91 -4.97
N LYS A 230 43.15 -10.86 -3.67
CA LYS A 230 43.23 -9.61 -2.89
C LYS A 230 44.68 -9.27 -2.58
N ASN A 231 45.10 -8.03 -2.87
CA ASN A 231 46.48 -7.54 -2.65
C ASN A 231 47.57 -8.45 -3.23
N GLY A 232 47.31 -9.06 -4.40
CA GLY A 232 48.23 -10.00 -5.05
C GLY A 232 48.29 -11.40 -4.43
N GLN A 233 47.45 -11.69 -3.42
CA GLN A 233 47.33 -13.01 -2.80
C GLN A 233 46.03 -13.69 -3.23
N LEU A 234 46.13 -14.95 -3.67
CA LEU A 234 44.98 -15.78 -3.97
C LEU A 234 44.30 -16.25 -2.67
N GLN A 235 43.05 -15.85 -2.52
CA GLN A 235 42.12 -16.25 -1.47
C GLN A 235 41.28 -17.39 -2.03
N ARG A 236 41.48 -18.59 -1.47
CA ARG A 236 40.79 -19.80 -1.92
C ARG A 236 39.50 -19.99 -1.12
N PHE A 237 38.43 -19.36 -1.58
CA PHE A 237 37.10 -19.45 -0.95
C PHE A 237 36.20 -20.50 -1.61
N ALA A 238 36.49 -20.87 -2.86
CA ALA A 238 35.75 -21.95 -3.49
C ALA A 238 36.07 -23.30 -2.81
N LEU A 239 35.06 -24.17 -2.73
CA LEU A 239 35.20 -25.54 -2.21
C LEU A 239 35.86 -26.42 -3.29
N HIS A 240 37.15 -26.75 -3.11
CA HIS A 240 37.97 -27.41 -4.16
C HIS A 240 38.06 -28.92 -3.98
N THR A 241 38.15 -29.40 -2.74
CA THR A 241 38.40 -30.81 -2.47
C THR A 241 37.10 -31.59 -2.24
N PRO A 242 37.06 -32.90 -2.59
CA PRO A 242 35.89 -33.73 -2.30
C PRO A 242 35.50 -33.74 -0.81
N GLU A 243 36.48 -33.59 0.08
CA GLU A 243 36.25 -33.54 1.53
C GLU A 243 35.56 -32.24 1.96
N GLU A 244 36.02 -31.09 1.46
CA GLU A 244 35.37 -29.79 1.69
C GLU A 244 33.93 -29.76 1.14
N GLN A 245 33.74 -30.30 -0.06
CA GLN A 245 32.43 -30.39 -0.72
C GLN A 245 31.48 -31.32 0.05
N ALA A 246 31.95 -32.50 0.47
CA ALA A 246 31.17 -33.45 1.26
C ALA A 246 30.79 -32.87 2.64
N ALA A 247 31.72 -32.20 3.31
CA ALA A 247 31.46 -31.55 4.60
C ALA A 247 30.39 -30.46 4.48
N TYR A 248 30.49 -29.62 3.44
CA TYR A 248 29.48 -28.60 3.15
C TYR A 248 28.12 -29.23 2.82
N ALA A 249 28.07 -30.19 1.89
CA ALA A 249 26.84 -30.86 1.47
C ALA A 249 26.14 -31.58 2.64
N GLN A 250 26.90 -32.27 3.49
CA GLN A 250 26.36 -32.91 4.68
C GLN A 250 25.76 -31.87 5.65
N ALA A 251 26.47 -30.78 5.90
CA ALA A 251 26.00 -29.75 6.81
C ALA A 251 24.74 -29.04 6.27
N VAL A 252 24.67 -28.77 4.97
CA VAL A 252 23.48 -28.19 4.34
C VAL A 252 22.28 -29.13 4.48
N LYS A 253 22.45 -30.40 4.09
CA LYS A 253 21.38 -31.41 4.16
C LYS A 253 20.82 -31.61 5.58
N GLN A 254 21.69 -31.59 6.59
CA GLN A 254 21.27 -31.72 8.00
C GLN A 254 20.40 -30.54 8.48
N ASN A 255 20.55 -29.37 7.88
CA ASN A 255 19.92 -28.13 8.33
C ASN A 255 18.87 -27.58 7.34
N GLU A 256 18.68 -28.22 6.19
CA GLU A 256 17.77 -27.79 5.13
C GLU A 256 16.34 -27.57 5.64
N ALA A 257 15.78 -28.55 6.36
CA ALA A 257 14.43 -28.44 6.92
C ALA A 257 14.30 -27.27 7.91
N LEU A 258 15.34 -27.01 8.70
CA LEU A 258 15.38 -25.88 9.64
C LEU A 258 15.36 -24.56 8.88
N PHE A 259 16.22 -24.37 7.89
CA PHE A 259 16.27 -23.12 7.13
C PHE A 259 15.02 -22.92 6.26
N LYS A 260 14.48 -23.97 5.63
CA LYS A 260 13.19 -23.91 4.92
C LYS A 260 12.01 -23.56 5.83
N SER A 261 12.07 -23.93 7.12
CA SER A 261 11.06 -23.51 8.11
C SER A 261 11.24 -22.05 8.57
N ARG A 262 12.46 -21.51 8.51
CA ARG A 262 12.82 -20.15 8.92
C ARG A 262 12.58 -19.12 7.82
N ILE A 263 12.78 -19.52 6.57
CA ILE A 263 12.57 -18.73 5.37
C ILE A 263 11.21 -19.12 4.78
N GLN A 264 10.15 -18.44 5.22
CA GLN A 264 8.99 -18.29 4.35
C GLN A 264 9.36 -17.23 3.29
N ILE A 265 10.12 -17.62 2.24
CA ILE A 265 10.13 -16.85 1.00
C ILE A 265 8.68 -16.91 0.54
N GLY A 266 7.96 -15.79 0.69
CA GLY A 266 6.58 -15.66 0.27
C GLY A 266 6.48 -15.81 -1.24
N VAL A 267 6.46 -17.03 -1.74
CA VAL A 267 5.60 -17.33 -2.88
C VAL A 267 4.20 -17.32 -2.29
N CYS A 268 3.44 -16.26 -2.57
CA CYS A 268 2.04 -16.13 -2.16
C CYS A 268 1.23 -17.35 -2.63
N LYS A 269 1.11 -18.37 -1.79
CA LYS A 269 0.11 -19.44 -1.90
C LYS A 269 -0.40 -19.77 -0.49
N GLY A 270 -1.72 -19.67 -0.33
CA GLY A 270 -2.39 -19.54 0.95
C GLY A 270 -2.43 -20.77 1.86
N LYS A 271 -2.48 -20.46 3.17
CA LYS A 271 -3.14 -21.08 4.38
C LYS A 271 -3.04 -22.61 4.62
N PRO A 272 -3.24 -23.12 5.87
CA PRO A 272 -3.61 -22.45 7.14
C PRO A 272 -2.74 -22.84 8.38
N GLY A 273 -2.83 -22.02 9.45
CA GLY A 273 -2.73 -22.50 10.84
C GLY A 273 -1.64 -21.86 11.71
N ILE A 274 -2.04 -21.01 12.66
CA ILE A 274 -1.88 -21.12 14.12
C ILE A 274 -2.33 -19.78 14.75
N ALA A 275 -3.26 -19.86 15.69
CA ALA A 275 -3.83 -18.70 16.39
C ALA A 275 -2.79 -18.02 17.30
N PRO A 276 -2.79 -16.67 17.42
CA PRO A 276 -2.02 -16.01 18.45
C PRO A 276 -2.86 -15.77 19.71
N THR A 277 -2.31 -16.24 20.84
CA THR A 277 -2.73 -15.89 22.20
C THR A 277 -2.60 -14.37 22.41
N PRO A 278 -3.57 -13.69 23.04
CA PRO A 278 -3.53 -12.25 23.22
C PRO A 278 -2.56 -11.88 24.34
N THR A 279 -1.39 -11.36 24.01
CA THR A 279 -0.59 -10.56 24.97
C THR A 279 -1.08 -9.12 24.97
N ALA A 280 -1.46 -8.67 26.16
CA ALA A 280 -2.03 -7.37 26.48
C ALA A 280 -1.30 -6.20 25.78
N ALA A 281 -2.06 -5.42 25.02
CA ALA A 281 -1.63 -4.13 24.53
C ALA A 281 -1.47 -3.18 25.73
N ALA A 282 -0.25 -2.70 25.95
CA ALA A 282 -0.06 -1.47 26.69
C ALA A 282 -0.70 -0.34 25.86
N SER A 283 -1.82 0.18 26.35
CA SER A 283 -2.56 1.31 25.79
C SER A 283 -1.67 2.55 25.73
N LYS A 284 -1.00 2.77 24.59
CA LYS A 284 -0.50 4.10 24.24
C LYS A 284 -1.69 4.87 23.70
N LYS A 285 -2.19 5.82 24.52
CA LYS A 285 -3.20 6.81 24.14
C LYS A 285 -2.75 7.48 22.84
N ILE A 286 -3.40 7.15 21.71
CA ILE A 286 -3.23 7.91 20.48
C ILE A 286 -3.98 9.22 20.71
N VAL A 287 -3.23 10.30 20.89
CA VAL A 287 -3.79 11.64 20.96
C VAL A 287 -4.11 12.02 19.51
N LEU A 288 -5.40 12.12 19.15
CA LEU A 288 -5.84 12.71 17.89
C LEU A 288 -5.41 14.20 17.90
N SER A 289 -4.17 14.45 17.46
CA SER A 289 -3.44 15.72 17.34
C SER A 289 -2.77 16.37 18.58
N LYS A 290 -1.65 17.06 18.32
CA LYS A 290 -1.11 18.20 19.10
C LYS A 290 -1.07 19.46 18.19
N PRO A 291 -1.01 20.67 18.77
CA PRO A 291 -1.85 21.81 18.39
C PRO A 291 -1.39 22.56 17.13
N GLY A 292 -2.33 22.87 16.25
CA GLY A 292 -2.11 23.81 15.14
C GLY A 292 -2.98 23.61 13.89
N ARG A 293 -3.66 22.47 13.73
CA ARG A 293 -4.61 22.23 12.63
C ARG A 293 -6.02 22.01 13.16
N TRP A 294 -6.99 22.62 12.49
CA TRP A 294 -8.42 22.58 12.84
C TRP A 294 -9.17 21.42 12.14
N ASP A 295 -8.63 20.89 11.04
CA ASP A 295 -9.22 19.77 10.29
C ASP A 295 -8.84 18.40 10.88
N LEU A 296 -9.83 17.52 11.01
CA LEU A 296 -9.63 16.09 11.25
C LEU A 296 -8.96 15.45 10.05
N SER A 297 -8.15 14.44 10.34
CA SER A 297 -7.57 13.56 9.34
C SER A 297 -8.36 12.25 9.32
N ARG A 298 -8.69 11.76 8.12
CA ARG A 298 -9.39 10.48 7.94
C ARG A 298 -8.59 9.33 8.53
N ALA A 299 -7.28 9.34 8.29
CA ALA A 299 -6.36 8.31 8.75
C ALA A 299 -6.30 8.26 10.29
N LEU A 300 -6.32 9.43 10.95
CA LEU A 300 -6.34 9.51 12.40
C LEU A 300 -7.62 8.91 12.99
N VAL A 301 -8.79 9.24 12.40
CA VAL A 301 -10.07 8.68 12.86
C VAL A 301 -10.12 7.17 12.59
N ALA A 302 -9.68 6.71 11.42
CA ALA A 302 -9.61 5.29 11.09
C ALA A 302 -8.68 4.53 12.06
N GLU A 303 -7.50 5.07 12.35
CA GLU A 303 -6.55 4.50 13.31
C GLU A 303 -7.15 4.41 14.72
N ALA A 304 -7.90 5.42 15.17
CA ALA A 304 -8.59 5.36 16.46
C ALA A 304 -9.66 4.25 16.49
N ILE A 305 -10.43 4.07 15.42
CA ILE A 305 -11.43 2.99 15.35
C ILE A 305 -10.75 1.62 15.42
N GLU A 306 -9.65 1.46 14.71
CA GLU A 306 -8.93 0.21 14.59
C GLU A 306 -8.19 -0.19 15.86
N ASN A 307 -7.76 0.77 16.66
CA ASN A 307 -7.16 0.53 17.96
C ASN A 307 -8.20 0.29 19.07
N GLY A 308 -9.50 0.39 18.74
CA GLY A 308 -10.58 0.29 19.72
C GLY A 308 -10.70 1.53 20.62
N ASP A 309 -10.08 2.64 20.21
CA ASP A 309 -10.16 3.93 20.88
C ASP A 309 -11.41 4.72 20.46
N LEU A 310 -12.09 4.31 19.38
CA LEU A 310 -13.35 4.87 18.89
C LEU A 310 -14.25 3.78 18.30
N PHE A 311 -15.39 3.47 18.91
CA PHE A 311 -16.30 2.45 18.40
C PHE A 311 -17.21 3.01 17.29
N LEU A 312 -17.73 2.13 16.42
CA LEU A 312 -18.73 2.55 15.41
C LEU A 312 -19.99 3.13 16.09
N ALA A 313 -20.39 2.55 17.21
CA ALA A 313 -21.47 3.08 18.05
C ALA A 313 -21.17 4.50 18.57
N ASP A 314 -19.90 4.84 18.83
CA ASP A 314 -19.53 6.20 19.21
C ASP A 314 -19.72 7.16 18.04
N LEU A 315 -19.36 6.75 16.81
CA LEU A 315 -19.64 7.54 15.61
C LEU A 315 -21.14 7.70 15.36
N GLU A 316 -21.94 6.65 15.55
CA GLU A 316 -23.40 6.73 15.47
C GLU A 316 -23.95 7.75 16.46
N MET A 317 -23.51 7.69 17.72
CA MET A 317 -23.92 8.64 18.76
C MET A 317 -23.44 10.07 18.47
N VAL A 318 -22.24 10.23 17.89
CA VAL A 318 -21.73 11.53 17.44
C VAL A 318 -22.58 12.06 16.29
N LEU A 319 -22.91 11.24 15.29
CA LEU A 319 -23.73 11.63 14.15
C LEU A 319 -25.18 11.92 14.54
N ASP A 320 -25.74 11.17 15.48
CA ASP A 320 -27.05 11.45 16.07
C ASP A 320 -27.03 12.81 16.80
N ALA A 321 -26.00 13.06 17.61
CA ALA A 321 -25.81 14.34 18.29
C ALA A 321 -25.68 15.52 17.30
N LEU A 322 -24.95 15.33 16.19
CA LEU A 322 -24.80 16.32 15.13
C LEU A 322 -26.10 16.52 14.32
N GLY A 323 -26.81 15.42 14.06
CA GLY A 323 -28.06 15.35 13.31
C GLY A 323 -29.29 15.84 14.07
N ASN A 324 -29.21 16.00 15.40
CA ASN A 324 -30.30 16.43 16.28
C ASN A 324 -30.09 17.82 16.93
N VAL A 325 -29.06 18.58 16.58
CA VAL A 325 -28.96 20.00 17.03
C VAL A 325 -30.23 20.76 16.59
N PRO A 326 -30.93 21.54 17.43
CA PRO A 326 -32.27 22.04 17.09
C PRO A 326 -32.32 22.76 15.73
N PRO A 327 -33.43 22.64 14.96
CA PRO A 327 -33.52 23.21 13.60
C PRO A 327 -33.32 24.72 13.52
N ASN A 328 -33.47 25.46 14.62
CA ASN A 328 -33.23 26.91 14.65
C ASN A 328 -31.84 27.27 15.20
N THR A 329 -31.01 26.28 15.51
CA THR A 329 -29.68 26.47 16.04
C THR A 329 -28.73 26.76 14.90
N VAL A 330 -28.56 28.04 14.62
CA VAL A 330 -27.45 28.54 13.82
C VAL A 330 -26.21 28.53 14.71
N LEU A 331 -25.15 27.85 14.28
CA LEU A 331 -23.88 27.94 14.97
C LEU A 331 -23.33 29.38 14.76
N ASP A 332 -22.79 30.04 15.79
CA ASP A 332 -22.20 31.39 15.70
C ASP A 332 -20.71 31.42 15.24
N PRO A 333 -20.28 32.14 14.18
CA PRO A 333 -18.95 31.99 13.54
C PRO A 333 -17.74 32.24 14.43
N ALA A 334 -17.97 32.81 15.61
CA ALA A 334 -16.99 32.98 16.67
C ALA A 334 -17.07 31.91 17.77
N ALA A 335 -17.78 30.79 17.57
CA ALA A 335 -18.08 29.83 18.62
C ALA A 335 -16.83 29.15 19.20
N TYR A 336 -15.75 29.05 18.43
CA TYR A 336 -14.44 28.63 18.92
C TYR A 336 -13.86 29.54 20.02
N ARG A 337 -14.30 30.81 20.08
CA ARG A 337 -13.90 31.79 21.09
C ARG A 337 -14.67 31.64 22.40
N TYR A 338 -15.82 30.96 22.38
CA TYR A 338 -16.59 30.72 23.61
C TYR A 338 -15.82 29.81 24.53
N SER A 339 -15.90 30.00 25.85
CA SER A 339 -15.38 28.99 26.78
C SER A 339 -16.08 27.63 26.53
N PRO A 340 -15.45 26.47 26.82
CA PRO A 340 -16.13 25.18 26.68
C PRO A 340 -17.51 25.15 27.37
N ALA A 341 -17.62 25.70 28.58
CA ALA A 341 -18.88 25.77 29.32
C ALA A 341 -19.95 26.67 28.66
N GLU A 342 -19.54 27.70 27.92
CA GLU A 342 -20.45 28.56 27.16
C GLU A 342 -20.87 27.92 25.84
N PHE A 343 -19.94 27.24 25.17
CA PHE A 343 -20.20 26.47 23.97
C PHE A 343 -21.19 25.33 24.25
N ASP A 344 -20.93 24.54 25.29
CA ASP A 344 -21.75 23.40 25.70
C ASP A 344 -23.19 23.83 26.07
N ARG A 345 -23.33 25.02 26.70
CA ARG A 345 -24.65 25.59 27.04
C ARG A 345 -25.44 26.02 25.81
N ARG A 346 -24.77 26.55 24.79
CA ARG A 346 -25.40 27.02 23.54
C ARG A 346 -25.70 25.88 22.58
N TYR A 347 -24.89 24.83 22.63
CA TYR A 347 -24.96 23.67 21.74
C TYR A 347 -25.00 22.37 22.57
N PRO A 348 -26.06 22.12 23.35
CA PRO A 348 -26.13 20.98 24.27
C PRO A 348 -26.01 19.62 23.57
N GLY A 349 -26.42 19.51 22.30
CA GLY A 349 -26.18 18.32 21.49
C GLY A 349 -24.68 18.04 21.28
N LEU A 350 -23.86 19.08 21.08
CA LEU A 350 -22.41 18.94 20.92
C LEU A 350 -21.68 18.69 22.25
N ALA A 351 -22.25 19.11 23.38
CA ALA A 351 -21.71 18.78 24.71
C ALA A 351 -21.65 17.26 24.93
N ARG A 352 -22.66 16.53 24.42
CA ARG A 352 -22.70 15.06 24.47
C ARG A 352 -21.55 14.41 23.69
N VAL A 353 -21.08 15.03 22.61
CA VAL A 353 -19.90 14.56 21.86
C VAL A 353 -18.64 14.58 22.71
N ARG A 354 -18.52 15.53 23.65
CA ARG A 354 -17.38 15.59 24.58
C ARG A 354 -17.33 14.40 25.52
N GLU A 355 -18.50 13.92 25.95
CA GLU A 355 -18.65 12.74 26.81
C GLU A 355 -18.30 11.45 26.05
N ILE A 356 -18.58 11.41 24.75
CA ILE A 356 -18.31 10.27 23.86
C ILE A 356 -16.82 10.25 23.47
N ASN A 357 -16.30 11.35 22.91
CA ASN A 357 -14.91 11.47 22.52
C ASN A 357 -14.44 12.93 22.60
N GLU A 358 -13.65 13.22 23.62
CA GLU A 358 -13.13 14.57 23.89
C GLU A 358 -12.35 15.13 22.67
N THR A 359 -11.64 14.29 21.92
CA THR A 359 -10.81 14.79 20.84
C THR A 359 -11.60 15.14 19.58
N ILE A 360 -12.62 14.35 19.24
CA ILE A 360 -13.58 14.69 18.19
C ILE A 360 -14.32 15.98 18.57
N TYR A 361 -14.76 16.09 19.84
CA TYR A 361 -15.36 17.33 20.34
C TYR A 361 -14.46 18.53 20.11
N TRP A 362 -13.17 18.42 20.42
CA TRP A 362 -12.25 19.52 20.16
C TRP A 362 -12.20 19.84 18.67
N HIS A 363 -12.07 18.89 17.76
CA HIS A 363 -12.06 19.20 16.31
C HIS A 363 -13.36 19.79 15.77
N LEU A 364 -14.51 19.41 16.32
CA LEU A 364 -15.78 20.02 15.96
C LEU A 364 -15.89 21.45 16.52
N ARG A 365 -15.28 21.73 17.67
CA ARG A 365 -15.25 23.06 18.29
C ARG A 365 -14.16 23.97 17.71
N ALA A 366 -13.11 23.40 17.15
CA ALA A 366 -11.84 24.05 16.90
C ALA A 366 -11.84 24.73 15.51
N GLY A 367 -11.61 26.04 15.48
CA GLY A 367 -11.51 26.83 14.24
C GLY A 367 -12.79 27.58 13.87
N ASP A 368 -13.00 27.85 12.58
CA ASP A 368 -14.25 28.42 12.07
C ASP A 368 -15.25 27.33 11.64
N PHE A 369 -16.42 27.71 11.13
CA PHE A 369 -17.45 26.73 10.76
C PHE A 369 -17.18 25.90 9.54
N LYS A 370 -16.32 26.40 8.65
CA LYS A 370 -15.90 25.61 7.53
C LYS A 370 -15.25 24.32 8.04
N HIS A 371 -14.45 24.42 9.10
CA HIS A 371 -13.85 23.25 9.75
C HIS A 371 -14.87 22.35 10.45
N TYR A 372 -15.87 22.90 11.15
CA TYR A 372 -16.96 22.09 11.76
C TYR A 372 -17.65 21.19 10.73
N TRP A 373 -18.13 21.77 9.63
CA TRP A 373 -18.88 20.99 8.63
C TRP A 373 -17.98 20.06 7.82
N ASN A 374 -16.75 20.48 7.50
CA ASN A 374 -15.80 19.57 6.85
C ASN A 374 -15.49 18.34 7.73
N ASN A 375 -15.30 18.56 9.04
CA ASN A 375 -15.04 17.50 10.02
C ASN A 375 -16.25 16.59 10.21
N ALA A 376 -17.45 17.16 10.31
CA ALA A 376 -18.69 16.39 10.40
C ALA A 376 -18.91 15.51 9.16
N ILE A 377 -18.74 16.07 7.95
CA ILE A 377 -18.85 15.33 6.70
C ILE A 377 -17.82 14.19 6.63
N LEU A 378 -16.59 14.44 7.08
CA LEU A 378 -15.55 13.41 7.13
C LEU A 378 -15.97 12.24 8.04
N LEU A 379 -16.44 12.53 9.25
CA LEU A 379 -16.92 11.51 10.18
C LEU A 379 -18.09 10.72 9.60
N PHE A 380 -19.04 11.41 8.96
CA PHE A 380 -20.15 10.77 8.25
C PHE A 380 -19.66 9.85 7.13
N SER A 381 -18.69 10.29 6.32
CA SER A 381 -18.13 9.48 5.22
C SER A 381 -17.48 8.18 5.72
N ILE A 382 -16.81 8.22 6.87
CA ILE A 382 -16.20 7.04 7.51
C ILE A 382 -17.29 6.10 8.04
N TYR A 383 -18.32 6.64 8.69
CA TYR A 383 -19.46 5.87 9.17
C TYR A 383 -20.22 5.18 8.03
N ALA A 384 -20.61 5.94 7.00
CA ALA A 384 -21.35 5.43 5.84
C ALA A 384 -20.58 4.30 5.14
N GLU A 385 -19.26 4.43 5.03
CA GLU A 385 -18.44 3.35 4.49
C GLU A 385 -18.45 2.07 5.34
N LYS A 386 -18.42 2.19 6.68
CA LYS A 386 -18.55 1.03 7.56
C LYS A 386 -19.93 0.38 7.45
N VAL A 387 -20.98 1.18 7.25
CA VAL A 387 -22.34 0.69 6.96
C VAL A 387 -22.35 -0.08 5.63
N LEU A 388 -21.78 0.47 4.57
CA LEU A 388 -21.73 -0.15 3.24
C LEU A 388 -20.98 -1.49 3.24
N GLY A 389 -19.90 -1.58 4.02
CA GLY A 389 -19.12 -2.81 4.22
C GLY A 389 -19.73 -3.82 5.19
N SER A 390 -20.82 -3.49 5.89
CA SER A 390 -21.47 -4.41 6.82
C SER A 390 -22.19 -5.55 6.09
N THR A 391 -22.31 -6.70 6.78
CA THR A 391 -23.04 -7.89 6.31
C THR A 391 -24.03 -8.30 7.40
N GLY A 392 -25.20 -8.80 7.01
CA GLY A 392 -26.23 -9.23 7.96
C GLY A 392 -27.62 -8.65 7.66
N ALA A 393 -28.61 -9.10 8.44
CA ALA A 393 -30.02 -8.75 8.25
C ALA A 393 -30.35 -7.28 8.57
N ASP A 394 -29.46 -6.55 9.26
CA ASP A 394 -29.63 -5.16 9.69
C ASP A 394 -29.00 -4.13 8.73
N LYS A 395 -28.34 -4.58 7.66
CA LYS A 395 -27.64 -3.70 6.71
C LYS A 395 -28.56 -2.63 6.10
N GLU A 396 -29.75 -3.02 5.65
CA GLU A 396 -30.70 -2.10 5.02
C GLU A 396 -31.18 -1.01 6.00
N GLN A 397 -31.43 -1.39 7.26
CA GLN A 397 -31.80 -0.41 8.29
C GLN A 397 -30.65 0.58 8.51
N LYS A 398 -29.41 0.11 8.61
CA LYS A 398 -28.24 0.97 8.78
C LYS A 398 -28.03 1.92 7.60
N ILE A 399 -28.30 1.47 6.36
CA ILE A 399 -28.25 2.32 5.17
C ILE A 399 -29.35 3.38 5.26
N SER A 400 -30.58 3.00 5.63
CA SER A 400 -31.70 3.93 5.83
C SER A 400 -31.38 5.00 6.88
N ASP A 401 -30.84 4.59 8.03
CA ASP A 401 -30.42 5.52 9.10
C ASP A 401 -29.32 6.47 8.61
N ALA A 402 -28.35 5.97 7.83
CA ALA A 402 -27.28 6.79 7.26
C ALA A 402 -27.82 7.81 6.24
N LEU A 403 -28.81 7.43 5.42
CA LEU A 403 -29.49 8.35 4.50
C LEU A 403 -30.25 9.45 5.26
N GLU A 404 -30.92 9.13 6.37
CA GLU A 404 -31.58 10.13 7.22
C GLU A 404 -30.57 11.13 7.79
N VAL A 405 -29.41 10.66 8.25
CA VAL A 405 -28.31 11.52 8.73
C VAL A 405 -27.79 12.43 7.61
N ALA A 406 -27.61 11.89 6.40
CA ALA A 406 -27.16 12.67 5.25
C ALA A 406 -28.11 13.82 4.91
N GLU A 407 -29.43 13.55 4.90
CA GLU A 407 -30.45 14.56 4.62
C GLU A 407 -30.49 15.64 5.72
N LYS A 408 -30.39 15.24 7.00
CA LYS A 408 -30.25 16.19 8.11
C LYS A 408 -29.01 17.08 7.91
N PHE A 409 -27.88 16.53 7.51
CA PHE A 409 -26.66 17.29 7.24
C PHE A 409 -26.86 18.31 6.12
N LYS A 410 -27.39 17.88 4.97
CA LYS A 410 -27.66 18.77 3.83
C LYS A 410 -28.57 19.93 4.21
N GLN A 411 -29.67 19.65 4.91
CA GLN A 411 -30.61 20.68 5.37
C GLN A 411 -29.93 21.72 6.29
N ARG A 412 -29.13 21.23 7.25
CA ARG A 412 -28.42 22.10 8.21
C ARG A 412 -27.35 22.95 7.55
N ILE A 413 -26.56 22.36 6.64
CA ILE A 413 -25.53 23.09 5.91
C ILE A 413 -26.16 24.18 5.03
N ALA A 414 -27.28 23.88 4.36
CA ALA A 414 -28.01 24.86 3.54
C ALA A 414 -28.57 26.02 4.37
N MET A 415 -29.09 25.72 5.57
CA MET A 415 -29.56 26.73 6.50
C MET A 415 -28.41 27.60 7.04
N GLN A 416 -27.29 26.98 7.44
CA GLN A 416 -26.09 27.71 7.89
C GLN A 416 -25.57 28.63 6.77
N ALA A 417 -25.52 28.15 5.52
CA ALA A 417 -25.10 28.94 4.37
C ALA A 417 -26.00 30.16 4.12
N THR A 418 -27.28 30.09 4.47
CA THR A 418 -28.21 31.23 4.38
C THR A 418 -27.88 32.30 5.41
N VAL A 419 -27.54 31.90 6.63
CA VAL A 419 -27.15 32.84 7.69
C VAL A 419 -25.77 33.43 7.44
N ASP A 420 -24.83 32.61 6.99
CA ASP A 420 -23.46 33.01 6.66
C ASP A 420 -23.43 34.06 5.54
N ARG A 421 -24.30 33.93 4.52
CA ARG A 421 -24.48 34.96 3.47
C ARG A 421 -24.90 36.31 4.05
N GLY A 422 -25.80 36.32 5.02
CA GLY A 422 -26.20 37.53 5.75
C GLY A 422 -25.07 38.18 6.55
N ARG A 423 -23.99 37.44 6.81
CA ARG A 423 -22.82 37.86 7.60
C ARG A 423 -21.53 38.00 6.77
N GLN A 424 -21.62 38.00 5.43
CA GLN A 424 -20.48 38.04 4.50
C GLN A 424 -19.46 36.88 4.66
N ILE A 425 -19.87 35.76 5.25
CA ILE A 425 -19.06 34.54 5.31
C ILE A 425 -19.29 33.75 4.02
N LYS A 426 -18.19 33.37 3.36
CA LYS A 426 -18.26 32.87 1.98
C LYS A 426 -19.03 31.56 1.84
N ARG A 427 -18.78 30.55 2.69
CA ARG A 427 -19.42 29.21 2.63
C ARG A 427 -19.38 28.48 3.99
N ALA A 428 -20.42 27.71 4.28
CA ALA A 428 -20.54 26.90 5.49
C ALA A 428 -19.65 25.64 5.48
N ALA A 429 -19.39 25.06 4.30
CA ALA A 429 -18.48 23.94 4.09
C ALA A 429 -17.66 24.17 2.80
N SER A 430 -16.57 23.42 2.60
CA SER A 430 -15.87 23.46 1.31
C SER A 430 -16.67 22.75 0.21
N ASP A 431 -16.58 23.21 -1.04
CA ASP A 431 -17.21 22.56 -2.20
C ASP A 431 -16.76 21.10 -2.33
N TYR A 432 -15.50 20.84 -1.99
CA TYR A 432 -14.94 19.49 -1.97
C TYR A 432 -15.65 18.61 -0.93
N SER A 433 -15.83 19.10 0.29
CA SER A 433 -16.54 18.36 1.35
C SER A 433 -18.01 18.14 0.99
N LEU A 434 -18.68 19.13 0.38
CA LEU A 434 -20.04 18.94 -0.12
C LEU A 434 -20.10 17.86 -1.20
N ALA A 435 -19.15 17.85 -2.14
CA ALA A 435 -19.04 16.80 -3.16
C ALA A 435 -18.81 15.41 -2.53
N VAL A 436 -18.01 15.31 -1.47
CA VAL A 436 -17.82 14.06 -0.71
C VAL A 436 -19.13 13.61 -0.04
N LEU A 437 -19.89 14.53 0.56
CA LEU A 437 -21.19 14.22 1.15
C LEU A 437 -22.18 13.70 0.09
N ASP A 438 -22.27 14.38 -1.05
CA ASP A 438 -23.17 14.01 -2.15
C ASP A 438 -22.80 12.64 -2.74
N LEU A 439 -21.51 12.40 -3.02
CA LEU A 439 -21.05 11.10 -3.52
C LEU A 439 -21.26 9.96 -2.51
N THR A 440 -21.02 10.21 -1.22
CA THR A 440 -21.27 9.21 -0.16
C THR A 440 -22.76 8.88 -0.06
N THR A 441 -23.62 9.89 -0.16
CA THR A 441 -25.08 9.71 -0.13
C THR A 441 -25.54 8.92 -1.37
N ALA A 442 -25.00 9.23 -2.54
CA ALA A 442 -25.29 8.48 -3.77
C ALA A 442 -24.86 7.01 -3.70
N GLU A 443 -23.74 6.70 -3.03
CA GLU A 443 -23.28 5.33 -2.80
C GLU A 443 -24.19 4.57 -1.82
N LEU A 444 -24.75 5.25 -0.81
CA LEU A 444 -25.78 4.67 0.06
C LEU A 444 -27.05 4.35 -0.74
N TYR A 445 -27.52 5.27 -1.59
CA TYR A 445 -28.66 5.01 -2.48
C TYR A 445 -28.40 3.82 -3.40
N SER A 446 -27.19 3.68 -3.96
CA SER A 446 -26.88 2.61 -4.92
C SER A 446 -26.87 1.20 -4.30
N GLN A 447 -26.70 1.12 -2.98
CA GLN A 447 -26.60 -0.12 -2.22
C GLN A 447 -27.86 -0.44 -1.39
N SER A 448 -28.82 0.47 -1.32
CA SER A 448 -30.11 0.26 -0.67
C SER A 448 -31.02 -0.60 -1.55
N LYS A 449 -31.86 -1.44 -0.93
CA LYS A 449 -32.91 -2.19 -1.63
C LYS A 449 -34.28 -1.54 -1.43
N GLY A 450 -35.15 -1.66 -2.44
CA GLY A 450 -36.56 -1.27 -2.34
C GLY A 450 -36.83 0.23 -2.35
N LEU A 451 -35.88 1.04 -2.84
CA LEU A 451 -36.11 2.45 -3.10
C LEU A 451 -36.99 2.67 -4.33
N THR A 452 -37.65 3.81 -4.37
CA THR A 452 -38.41 4.28 -5.53
C THR A 452 -37.50 4.73 -6.67
N GLU A 453 -38.04 4.75 -7.89
CA GLU A 453 -37.33 5.29 -9.06
C GLU A 453 -36.84 6.73 -8.81
N PHE A 454 -37.66 7.54 -8.14
CA PHE A 454 -37.33 8.93 -7.78
C PHE A 454 -36.09 9.02 -6.87
N GLU A 455 -35.95 8.12 -5.90
CA GLU A 455 -34.82 8.11 -4.98
C GLU A 455 -33.52 7.68 -5.67
N TYR A 456 -33.57 6.69 -6.58
CA TYR A 456 -32.40 6.33 -7.38
C TYR A 456 -32.02 7.45 -8.37
N GLN A 457 -33.00 8.15 -8.95
CA GLN A 457 -32.75 9.34 -9.78
C GLN A 457 -32.10 10.47 -8.97
N GLU A 458 -32.52 10.66 -7.71
CA GLU A 458 -31.87 11.60 -6.79
C GLU A 458 -30.43 11.18 -6.49
N GLY A 459 -30.17 9.89 -6.26
CA GLY A 459 -28.81 9.34 -6.15
C GLY A 459 -27.95 9.68 -7.38
N ILE A 460 -28.49 9.55 -8.59
CA ILE A 460 -27.80 9.90 -9.84
C ILE A 460 -27.49 11.39 -9.88
N ARG A 461 -28.47 12.24 -9.52
CA ARG A 461 -28.30 13.70 -9.47
C ARG A 461 -27.17 14.10 -8.51
N LEU A 462 -27.11 13.47 -7.34
CA LEU A 462 -26.09 13.72 -6.32
C LEU A 462 -24.70 13.28 -6.80
N ALA A 463 -24.57 12.05 -7.32
CA ALA A 463 -23.31 11.58 -7.88
C ALA A 463 -22.83 12.52 -9.00
N ALA A 464 -23.69 12.83 -9.96
CA ALA A 464 -23.38 13.74 -11.06
C ALA A 464 -22.86 15.11 -10.60
N GLY A 465 -23.54 15.73 -9.63
CA GLY A 465 -23.13 17.00 -9.03
C GLY A 465 -21.76 16.91 -8.33
N ALA A 466 -21.50 15.79 -7.64
CA ALA A 466 -20.22 15.55 -7.00
C ALA A 466 -19.08 15.40 -8.02
N LEU A 467 -19.26 14.64 -9.10
CA LEU A 467 -18.24 14.48 -10.15
C LEU A 467 -17.85 15.82 -10.76
N ASN A 468 -18.82 16.68 -11.09
CA ASN A 468 -18.55 18.04 -11.59
C ASN A 468 -17.74 18.87 -10.59
N SER A 469 -18.08 18.77 -9.30
CA SER A 469 -17.39 19.49 -8.24
C SER A 469 -15.94 19.01 -8.05
N PHE A 470 -15.68 17.72 -8.25
CA PHE A 470 -14.34 17.15 -8.19
C PHE A 470 -13.44 17.59 -9.35
N GLN A 471 -13.95 18.20 -10.42
CA GLN A 471 -13.10 18.74 -11.50
C GLN A 471 -12.45 20.08 -11.16
N ALA A 472 -13.06 20.87 -10.27
CA ALA A 472 -12.70 22.27 -10.03
C ALA A 472 -11.98 22.50 -8.69
N VAL A 473 -11.25 21.49 -8.18
CA VAL A 473 -10.71 21.56 -6.82
C VAL A 473 -9.45 22.43 -6.76
N GLU A 474 -9.54 23.61 -6.12
CA GLU A 474 -8.40 24.47 -5.85
C GLU A 474 -7.58 23.98 -4.63
N PHE A 475 -6.25 23.86 -4.79
CA PHE A 475 -5.34 23.47 -3.70
C PHE A 475 -4.87 24.68 -2.87
N ASN A 476 -4.35 25.71 -3.55
CA ASN A 476 -3.86 27.01 -3.04
C ASN A 476 -3.35 27.83 -4.25
N ARG A 477 -3.15 29.15 -4.11
CA ARG A 477 -2.48 30.03 -5.10
C ARG A 477 -1.13 29.50 -5.65
N SER A 478 -0.46 28.58 -4.95
CA SER A 478 0.85 28.04 -5.31
C SER A 478 0.83 26.75 -6.16
N TYR A 479 -0.33 26.12 -6.36
CA TYR A 479 -0.47 24.94 -7.23
C TYR A 479 -1.74 25.06 -8.10
N PRO A 480 -1.68 24.72 -9.40
CA PRO A 480 -2.85 24.80 -10.27
C PRO A 480 -3.98 23.89 -9.79
N SER A 481 -5.24 24.31 -10.00
CA SER A 481 -6.43 23.48 -9.75
C SER A 481 -6.32 22.16 -10.50
N LYS A 482 -6.54 21.04 -9.82
CA LYS A 482 -6.50 19.71 -10.41
C LYS A 482 -7.70 18.88 -9.98
N PRO A 483 -8.30 18.09 -10.89
CA PRO A 483 -9.39 17.19 -10.53
C PRO A 483 -8.98 16.12 -9.50
N ASP A 484 -9.92 15.69 -8.65
CA ASP A 484 -9.75 14.50 -7.81
C ASP A 484 -10.16 13.25 -8.60
N TYR A 485 -9.25 12.78 -9.44
CA TYR A 485 -9.46 11.66 -10.36
C TYR A 485 -9.80 10.33 -9.67
N PHE A 486 -9.36 10.14 -8.42
CA PHE A 486 -9.75 8.98 -7.64
C PHE A 486 -11.24 9.02 -7.27
N SER A 487 -11.70 10.15 -6.72
CA SER A 487 -13.11 10.35 -6.38
C SER A 487 -14.01 10.34 -7.61
N ILE A 488 -13.53 10.85 -8.76
CA ILE A 488 -14.23 10.77 -10.05
C ILE A 488 -14.39 9.31 -10.48
N ALA A 489 -13.32 8.50 -10.46
CA ALA A 489 -13.38 7.08 -10.81
C ALA A 489 -14.34 6.29 -9.90
N LYS A 490 -14.31 6.56 -8.58
CA LYS A 490 -15.28 6.00 -7.63
C LYS A 490 -16.70 6.42 -7.99
N GLY A 491 -16.92 7.69 -8.30
CA GLY A 491 -18.22 8.22 -8.68
C GLY A 491 -18.81 7.63 -9.96
N ILE A 492 -17.97 7.30 -10.94
CA ILE A 492 -18.40 6.60 -12.16
C ILE A 492 -18.93 5.19 -11.82
N LEU A 493 -18.27 4.47 -10.91
CA LEU A 493 -18.77 3.17 -10.44
C LEU A 493 -20.11 3.29 -9.71
N VAL A 494 -20.26 4.30 -8.84
CA VAL A 494 -21.52 4.57 -8.12
C VAL A 494 -22.65 4.92 -9.09
N LEU A 495 -22.39 5.72 -10.12
CA LEU A 495 -23.37 5.99 -11.19
C LEU A 495 -23.78 4.70 -11.91
N GLY A 496 -22.82 3.80 -12.18
CA GLY A 496 -23.10 2.49 -12.75
C GLY A 496 -24.03 1.67 -11.86
N ASP A 497 -23.76 1.63 -10.56
CA ASP A 497 -24.59 0.92 -9.56
C ASP A 497 -26.02 1.50 -9.53
N LEU A 498 -26.17 2.83 -9.52
CA LEU A 498 -27.49 3.48 -9.52
C LEU A 498 -28.29 3.19 -10.78
N TYR A 499 -27.66 3.25 -11.96
CA TYR A 499 -28.33 2.89 -13.20
C TYR A 499 -28.70 1.41 -13.26
N GLN A 500 -27.87 0.54 -12.68
CA GLN A 500 -28.23 -0.86 -12.53
C GLN A 500 -29.48 -1.02 -11.66
N GLN A 501 -29.56 -0.34 -10.52
CA GLN A 501 -30.76 -0.37 -9.66
C GLN A 501 -32.00 0.17 -10.37
N LEU A 502 -31.89 1.28 -11.10
CA LEU A 502 -33.01 1.78 -11.93
C LEU A 502 -33.46 0.74 -12.96
N GLY A 503 -32.53 0.04 -13.60
CA GLY A 503 -32.86 -1.04 -14.52
C GLY A 503 -33.60 -2.20 -13.84
N HIS A 504 -33.29 -2.50 -12.57
CA HIS A 504 -34.01 -3.50 -11.79
C HIS A 504 -35.45 -3.09 -11.46
N GLU A 505 -35.67 -1.82 -11.09
CA GLU A 505 -37.00 -1.29 -10.73
C GLU A 505 -37.86 -0.91 -11.94
N SER A 506 -37.26 -0.75 -13.13
CA SER A 506 -37.96 -0.33 -14.33
C SER A 506 -39.01 -1.36 -14.78
N VAL A 507 -40.26 -0.90 -14.91
CA VAL A 507 -41.39 -1.74 -15.36
C VAL A 507 -41.37 -1.97 -16.87
N HIS A 508 -40.82 -1.04 -17.64
CA HIS A 508 -40.75 -1.11 -19.10
C HIS A 508 -39.42 -1.69 -19.58
N ASP A 509 -39.47 -2.72 -20.43
CA ASP A 509 -38.28 -3.40 -20.95
C ASP A 509 -37.31 -2.47 -21.69
N ASN A 510 -37.83 -1.47 -22.42
CA ASN A 510 -37.00 -0.49 -23.12
C ASN A 510 -36.18 0.38 -22.16
N ASP A 511 -36.81 0.86 -21.09
CA ASP A 511 -36.15 1.69 -20.07
C ASP A 511 -35.12 0.86 -19.30
N LYS A 512 -35.50 -0.36 -18.92
CA LYS A 512 -34.61 -1.35 -18.31
C LYS A 512 -33.35 -1.59 -19.14
N GLN A 513 -33.49 -1.86 -20.44
CA GLN A 513 -32.36 -2.05 -21.34
C GLN A 513 -31.49 -0.80 -21.46
N ALA A 514 -32.10 0.39 -21.53
CA ALA A 514 -31.36 1.65 -21.59
C ALA A 514 -30.54 1.90 -20.30
N HIS A 515 -31.12 1.64 -19.13
CA HIS A 515 -30.42 1.76 -17.85
C HIS A 515 -29.26 0.78 -17.71
N TYR A 516 -29.45 -0.49 -18.08
CA TYR A 516 -28.34 -1.45 -18.07
C TYR A 516 -27.25 -1.14 -19.10
N ALA A 517 -27.62 -0.64 -20.29
CA ALA A 517 -26.64 -0.19 -21.27
C ALA A 517 -25.78 0.96 -20.71
N ARG A 518 -26.40 1.91 -19.99
CA ARG A 518 -25.69 2.98 -19.29
C ARG A 518 -24.75 2.43 -18.21
N ALA A 519 -25.24 1.55 -17.33
CA ALA A 519 -24.43 0.91 -16.30
C ALA A 519 -23.20 0.19 -16.90
N SER A 520 -23.42 -0.62 -17.94
CA SER A 520 -22.34 -1.33 -18.63
C SER A 520 -21.32 -0.37 -19.26
N SER A 521 -21.76 0.75 -19.82
CA SER A 521 -20.86 1.75 -20.41
C SER A 521 -19.97 2.40 -19.35
N LEU A 522 -20.54 2.72 -18.19
CA LEU A 522 -19.82 3.32 -17.06
C LEU A 522 -18.79 2.35 -16.47
N TYR A 523 -19.18 1.10 -16.18
CA TYR A 523 -18.25 0.08 -15.73
C TYR A 523 -17.15 -0.17 -16.77
N GLY A 524 -17.52 -0.31 -18.05
CA GLY A 524 -16.55 -0.50 -19.13
C GLY A 524 -15.53 0.62 -19.22
N SER A 525 -15.92 1.85 -18.89
CA SER A 525 -15.03 3.01 -18.89
C SER A 525 -13.95 2.95 -17.81
N ILE A 526 -14.26 2.36 -16.65
CA ILE A 526 -13.29 2.10 -15.57
C ILE A 526 -12.52 0.79 -15.83
N ALA A 527 -13.16 -0.24 -16.37
CA ALA A 527 -12.54 -1.53 -16.66
C ALA A 527 -11.46 -1.45 -17.76
N ARG A 528 -11.53 -0.41 -18.62
CA ARG A 528 -10.49 -0.11 -19.59
C ARG A 528 -9.31 0.68 -19.02
N LEU A 529 -9.36 1.13 -17.76
CA LEU A 529 -8.20 1.79 -17.14
C LEU A 529 -7.03 0.81 -17.11
N GLU A 530 -6.07 1.05 -18.00
CA GLU A 530 -4.83 0.30 -18.06
C GLU A 530 -3.79 0.94 -17.15
N ASN A 531 -2.97 0.10 -16.51
CA ASN A 531 -1.75 0.53 -15.85
C ASN A 531 -0.66 0.74 -16.93
N GLU A 532 -0.87 1.70 -17.83
CA GLU A 532 0.19 2.14 -18.73
C GLU A 532 1.27 2.86 -17.92
N THR A 533 2.51 2.51 -18.22
CA THR A 533 3.71 2.93 -17.49
C THR A 533 3.71 4.42 -17.13
N LEU A 534 3.81 4.66 -15.81
CA LEU A 534 4.32 5.87 -15.17
C LEU A 534 5.27 6.65 -16.13
N TRP A 535 4.79 7.82 -16.58
CA TRP A 535 5.54 8.96 -17.13
C TRP A 535 5.74 9.13 -18.65
N ASP A 536 5.30 8.22 -19.54
CA ASP A 536 5.56 8.43 -20.99
C ASP A 536 4.35 8.37 -21.94
N SER A 537 3.17 7.99 -21.46
CA SER A 537 1.95 8.13 -22.26
C SER A 537 0.90 8.88 -21.45
N GLY A 538 0.64 10.13 -21.83
CA GLY A 538 -0.58 10.85 -21.47
C GLY A 538 -1.82 10.23 -22.14
N VAL A 539 -1.88 8.90 -22.25
CA VAL A 539 -3.04 8.16 -22.77
C VAL A 539 -4.06 8.14 -21.63
N GLY A 540 -4.77 9.26 -21.51
CA GLY A 540 -5.97 9.34 -20.71
C GLY A 540 -7.10 8.62 -21.42
N ILE A 541 -7.97 7.97 -20.65
CA ILE A 541 -9.24 7.47 -21.18
C ILE A 541 -10.24 8.60 -21.00
N THR A 542 -10.82 9.06 -22.12
CA THR A 542 -11.97 9.94 -22.06
C THR A 542 -13.18 9.13 -21.59
N VAL A 543 -13.58 9.35 -20.34
CA VAL A 543 -14.83 8.85 -19.81
C VAL A 543 -15.92 9.85 -20.17
N ASN A 544 -16.81 9.45 -21.06
CA ASN A 544 -17.99 10.22 -21.40
C ASN A 544 -19.17 9.72 -20.56
N ILE A 545 -19.82 10.63 -19.84
CA ILE A 545 -21.04 10.38 -19.08
C ILE A 545 -22.17 11.17 -19.76
N PRO A 546 -22.86 10.57 -20.74
CA PRO A 546 -23.73 11.30 -21.67
C PRO A 546 -24.86 12.07 -20.99
N ASP A 547 -25.42 11.52 -19.90
CA ASP A 547 -26.59 12.10 -19.24
C ASP A 547 -26.27 13.37 -18.40
N ILE A 548 -24.99 13.62 -18.11
CA ILE A 548 -24.56 14.78 -17.29
C ILE A 548 -23.56 15.68 -18.04
N GLY A 549 -23.31 15.39 -19.33
CA GLY A 549 -22.42 16.16 -20.19
C GLY A 549 -20.96 16.15 -19.76
N LEU A 550 -20.55 15.17 -18.96
CA LEU A 550 -19.21 15.12 -18.38
C LEU A 550 -18.29 14.28 -19.27
N ALA A 551 -17.23 14.90 -19.77
CA ALA A 551 -16.08 14.22 -20.36
C ALA A 551 -14.88 14.43 -19.43
N VAL A 552 -14.28 13.34 -18.94
CA VAL A 552 -13.07 13.39 -18.12
C VAL A 552 -11.99 12.54 -18.74
N ASP A 553 -10.84 13.14 -19.01
CA ASP A 553 -9.64 12.39 -19.38
C ASP A 553 -8.94 11.94 -18.09
N ILE A 554 -9.01 10.64 -17.82
CA ILE A 554 -8.41 10.04 -16.62
C ILE A 554 -7.16 9.27 -17.04
N SER A 555 -5.99 9.64 -16.51
CA SER A 555 -4.74 8.91 -16.70
C SER A 555 -4.21 8.27 -15.41
N ALA A 556 -3.22 7.39 -15.55
CA ALA A 556 -2.59 6.76 -14.41
C ALA A 556 -1.93 7.78 -13.46
N SER A 557 -1.22 8.73 -14.07
CA SER A 557 -0.55 9.84 -13.39
C SER A 557 -1.52 10.73 -12.63
N ASP A 558 -2.70 10.97 -13.19
CA ASP A 558 -3.72 11.84 -12.63
C ASP A 558 -4.33 11.29 -11.32
N ILE A 559 -4.62 9.98 -11.28
CA ILE A 559 -5.06 9.32 -10.04
C ILE A 559 -3.93 9.33 -9.00
N TYR A 560 -2.68 9.06 -9.39
CA TYR A 560 -1.56 9.10 -8.45
C TYR A 560 -1.30 10.48 -7.86
N GLN A 561 -1.48 11.53 -8.67
CA GLN A 561 -1.43 12.91 -8.21
C GLN A 561 -2.60 13.24 -7.29
N ALA A 562 -3.80 12.74 -7.56
CA ALA A 562 -4.97 12.89 -6.68
C ALA A 562 -4.74 12.23 -5.31
N LEU A 563 -4.08 11.07 -5.27
CA LEU A 563 -3.68 10.43 -4.01
C LEU A 563 -2.67 11.28 -3.22
N GLU A 564 -1.65 11.84 -3.89
CA GLU A 564 -0.71 12.74 -3.23
C GLU A 564 -1.39 14.04 -2.76
N PHE A 565 -2.36 14.55 -3.52
CA PHE A 565 -3.20 15.67 -3.15
C PHE A 565 -4.02 15.39 -1.88
N ASN A 566 -4.65 14.23 -1.79
CA ASN A 566 -5.38 13.79 -0.60
C ASN A 566 -4.45 13.63 0.61
N ARG A 567 -3.20 13.20 0.40
CA ARG A 567 -2.18 13.16 1.45
C ARG A 567 -1.84 14.56 1.96
N LEU A 568 -1.62 15.51 1.06
CA LEU A 568 -1.27 16.89 1.42
C LEU A 568 -2.40 17.60 2.18
N ARG A 569 -3.66 17.27 1.89
CA ARG A 569 -4.84 17.74 2.65
C ARG A 569 -5.03 17.05 4.00
N GLY A 570 -4.24 16.03 4.31
CA GLY A 570 -4.37 15.25 5.53
C GLY A 570 -5.53 14.25 5.50
N TYR A 571 -6.12 14.00 4.33
CA TYR A 571 -7.17 12.98 4.17
C TYR A 571 -6.61 11.56 4.10
N MET A 572 -5.29 11.39 3.95
CA MET A 572 -4.62 10.09 4.03
C MET A 572 -3.18 10.25 4.52
N THR A 573 -2.59 9.19 5.09
CA THR A 573 -1.17 9.20 5.49
C THR A 573 -0.23 9.00 4.30
N ARG A 574 1.08 9.19 4.50
CA ARG A 574 2.10 8.85 3.49
C ARG A 574 2.10 7.35 3.17
N ASP A 575 1.89 6.52 4.18
CA ASP A 575 1.87 5.07 4.02
C ASP A 575 0.62 4.63 3.25
N ASP A 576 -0.56 5.17 3.60
CA ASP A 576 -1.80 4.94 2.84
C ASP A 576 -1.66 5.38 1.38
N ARG A 577 -0.96 6.49 1.12
CA ARG A 577 -0.73 6.98 -0.23
C ARG A 577 0.15 6.01 -1.02
N ASN A 578 1.25 5.56 -0.43
CA ASN A 578 2.16 4.60 -1.06
C ASN A 578 1.42 3.28 -1.37
N LEU A 579 0.61 2.80 -0.42
CA LEU A 579 -0.22 1.60 -0.56
C LEU A 579 -1.26 1.74 -1.67
N ALA A 580 -1.99 2.86 -1.69
CA ALA A 580 -2.98 3.14 -2.72
C ALA A 580 -2.31 3.24 -4.10
N GLN A 581 -1.16 3.92 -4.21
CA GLN A 581 -0.43 4.01 -5.47
C GLN A 581 0.03 2.64 -6.01
N ALA A 582 0.29 1.67 -5.14
CA ALA A 582 0.78 0.38 -5.59
C ALA A 582 -0.28 -0.50 -6.28
N GLY A 583 -1.58 -0.27 -6.05
CA GLY A 583 -2.59 -1.04 -6.79
C GLY A 583 -4.02 -0.51 -6.85
N VAL A 584 -4.20 0.80 -6.70
CA VAL A 584 -5.49 1.48 -6.97
C VAL A 584 -6.06 1.15 -8.35
N PHE A 585 -5.20 0.96 -9.38
CA PHE A 585 -5.65 0.60 -10.73
C PHE A 585 -6.21 -0.81 -10.79
N GLN A 586 -5.45 -1.80 -10.33
CA GLN A 586 -5.87 -3.19 -10.28
C GLN A 586 -7.19 -3.32 -9.50
N TYR A 587 -7.34 -2.54 -8.43
CA TYR A 587 -8.60 -2.48 -7.69
C TYR A 587 -9.75 -1.88 -8.50
N LEU A 588 -9.62 -0.64 -9.00
CA LEU A 588 -10.69 0.06 -9.71
C LEU A 588 -11.12 -0.73 -10.95
N THR A 589 -10.15 -1.19 -11.73
CA THR A 589 -10.37 -2.03 -12.91
C THR A 589 -11.01 -3.35 -12.53
N GLY A 590 -10.50 -4.05 -11.51
CA GLY A 590 -11.05 -5.31 -11.06
C GLY A 590 -12.50 -5.20 -10.56
N ARG A 591 -12.81 -4.15 -9.77
CA ARG A 591 -14.18 -3.87 -9.31
C ARG A 591 -15.11 -3.58 -10.49
N ALA A 592 -14.67 -2.80 -11.47
CA ALA A 592 -15.45 -2.50 -12.66
C ALA A 592 -15.76 -3.76 -13.49
N MET A 593 -14.76 -4.64 -13.68
CA MET A 593 -14.94 -5.89 -14.42
C MET A 593 -15.91 -6.85 -13.71
N ILE A 594 -15.85 -6.93 -12.38
CA ILE A 594 -16.79 -7.75 -11.59
C ILE A 594 -18.21 -7.18 -11.69
N LYS A 595 -18.38 -5.87 -11.52
CA LYS A 595 -19.70 -5.21 -11.64
C LYS A 595 -20.29 -5.36 -13.04
N GLN A 596 -19.45 -5.21 -14.06
CA GLN A 596 -19.85 -5.44 -15.45
C GLN A 596 -20.34 -6.88 -15.64
N ALA A 597 -19.62 -7.89 -15.13
CA ALA A 597 -20.05 -9.28 -15.23
C ALA A 597 -21.34 -9.57 -14.44
N GLY A 598 -21.50 -9.00 -13.24
CA GLY A 598 -22.69 -9.14 -12.40
C GLY A 598 -23.97 -8.60 -13.07
N LEU A 599 -23.86 -7.48 -13.77
CA LEU A 599 -24.94 -6.91 -14.57
C LEU A 599 -25.49 -7.90 -15.61
N PHE A 600 -24.61 -8.61 -16.32
CA PHE A 600 -25.01 -9.59 -17.34
C PHE A 600 -25.56 -10.87 -16.72
N ALA A 601 -25.07 -11.25 -15.54
CA ALA A 601 -25.68 -12.30 -14.73
C ALA A 601 -27.05 -11.89 -14.15
N GLY A 602 -27.55 -10.67 -14.37
CA GLY A 602 -28.92 -10.27 -14.03
C GLY A 602 -29.91 -10.35 -15.20
N LEU A 603 -29.43 -10.42 -16.45
CA LEU A 603 -30.27 -10.36 -17.64
C LEU A 603 -30.88 -11.73 -18.02
N PRO A 604 -32.11 -11.78 -18.57
CA PRO A 604 -32.68 -12.99 -19.17
C PRO A 604 -31.79 -13.50 -20.31
N ALA A 605 -31.78 -14.82 -20.50
CA ALA A 605 -30.92 -15.58 -21.44
C ALA A 605 -31.18 -15.28 -22.94
N GLN A 606 -31.05 -14.03 -23.37
CA GLN A 606 -31.08 -13.63 -24.78
C GLN A 606 -29.70 -13.55 -25.42
N LYS A 607 -28.63 -13.82 -24.66
CA LYS A 607 -27.24 -13.70 -25.11
C LYS A 607 -26.63 -15.08 -25.33
N GLY A 608 -25.91 -15.27 -26.44
CA GLY A 608 -25.28 -16.54 -26.80
C GLY A 608 -24.19 -16.97 -25.80
N ALA A 609 -23.84 -18.26 -25.81
CA ALA A 609 -22.87 -18.86 -24.90
C ALA A 609 -21.50 -18.15 -24.90
N ASP A 610 -21.08 -17.62 -26.05
CA ASP A 610 -19.79 -16.93 -26.21
C ASP A 610 -19.74 -15.60 -25.43
N GLU A 611 -20.84 -14.84 -25.39
CA GLU A 611 -20.91 -13.62 -24.58
C GLU A 611 -20.89 -13.94 -23.09
N TYR A 612 -21.58 -15.00 -22.67
CA TYR A 612 -21.56 -15.45 -21.28
C TYR A 612 -20.15 -15.87 -20.82
N LEU A 613 -19.42 -16.60 -21.68
CA LEU A 613 -18.02 -16.98 -21.43
C LEU A 613 -17.10 -15.75 -21.37
N HIS A 614 -17.32 -14.75 -22.22
CA HIS A 614 -16.57 -13.49 -22.17
C HIS A 614 -16.73 -12.78 -20.81
N TYR A 615 -17.95 -12.69 -20.28
CA TYR A 615 -18.21 -12.04 -18.99
C TYR A 615 -17.68 -12.83 -17.80
N LEU A 616 -17.75 -14.17 -17.83
CA LEU A 616 -17.11 -15.01 -16.81
C LEU A 616 -15.58 -14.85 -16.82
N ALA A 617 -14.97 -14.72 -18.01
CA ALA A 617 -13.56 -14.41 -18.14
C ALA A 617 -13.23 -13.02 -17.55
N GLN A 618 -14.07 -12.01 -17.79
CA GLN A 618 -13.93 -10.69 -17.19
C GLN A 618 -14.06 -10.72 -15.66
N ALA A 619 -15.03 -11.45 -15.11
CA ALA A 619 -15.17 -11.62 -13.66
C ALA A 619 -13.94 -12.30 -13.04
N SER A 620 -13.47 -13.38 -13.67
CA SER A 620 -12.26 -14.11 -13.25
C SER A 620 -11.03 -13.20 -13.24
N GLU A 621 -10.87 -12.41 -14.29
CA GLU A 621 -9.79 -11.44 -14.42
C GLU A 621 -9.90 -10.31 -13.38
N GLY A 622 -11.10 -9.80 -13.14
CA GLY A 622 -11.33 -8.80 -12.10
C GLY A 622 -11.00 -9.33 -10.71
N VAL A 623 -11.38 -10.57 -10.39
CA VAL A 623 -11.01 -11.25 -9.15
C VAL A 623 -9.49 -11.45 -9.06
N ARG A 624 -8.83 -11.82 -10.16
CA ARG A 624 -7.36 -11.94 -10.22
C ARG A 624 -6.68 -10.61 -9.88
N LEU A 625 -7.10 -9.51 -10.51
CA LEU A 625 -6.52 -8.18 -10.27
C LEU A 625 -6.65 -7.73 -8.81
N ILE A 626 -7.84 -7.92 -8.21
CA ILE A 626 -8.04 -7.56 -6.80
C ILE A 626 -7.25 -8.47 -5.86
N ARG A 627 -7.15 -9.76 -6.19
CA ARG A 627 -6.35 -10.71 -5.43
C ARG A 627 -4.86 -10.36 -5.47
N GLU A 628 -4.33 -10.01 -6.63
CA GLU A 628 -2.91 -9.61 -6.77
C GLU A 628 -2.58 -8.38 -5.93
N TRP A 629 -3.48 -7.41 -5.89
CA TRP A 629 -3.36 -6.27 -4.99
C TRP A 629 -3.46 -6.67 -3.50
N SER A 630 -4.36 -7.60 -3.16
CA SER A 630 -4.49 -8.12 -1.78
C SER A 630 -3.24 -8.86 -1.33
N ASP A 631 -2.65 -9.66 -2.22
CA ASP A 631 -1.40 -10.39 -1.98
C ASP A 631 -0.22 -9.41 -1.84
N TYR A 632 -0.23 -8.31 -2.61
CA TYR A 632 0.73 -7.21 -2.47
C TYR A 632 0.68 -6.53 -1.09
N LEU A 633 -0.53 -6.24 -0.57
CA LEU A 633 -0.72 -5.68 0.78
C LEU A 633 -0.18 -6.60 1.88
N ILE A 634 -0.35 -7.90 1.71
CA ILE A 634 0.14 -8.91 2.65
C ILE A 634 1.68 -8.93 2.66
N CYS A 635 2.30 -8.81 1.48
CA CYS A 635 3.75 -8.77 1.33
C CYS A 635 4.39 -7.49 1.89
N TYR A 636 3.78 -6.33 1.68
CA TYR A 636 4.33 -5.03 2.12
C TYR A 636 4.40 -4.89 3.65
N HIS A 637 3.61 -5.67 4.40
CA HIS A 637 3.51 -5.54 5.86
C HIS A 637 3.88 -6.78 6.68
N GLY A 638 4.26 -7.91 6.07
CA GLY A 638 4.76 -9.09 6.80
C GLY A 638 3.77 -9.68 7.82
N GLN A 639 4.26 -10.09 9.02
CA GLN A 639 3.44 -10.75 10.06
C GLN A 639 2.29 -9.88 10.62
N ASP A 640 2.30 -8.58 10.38
CA ASP A 640 1.20 -7.68 10.73
C ASP A 640 0.08 -7.67 9.68
N ALA A 641 0.19 -8.42 8.58
CA ALA A 641 -0.83 -8.45 7.52
C ALA A 641 -2.20 -9.02 7.96
N GLU A 642 -2.27 -9.93 8.92
CA GLU A 642 -3.55 -10.39 9.51
C GLU A 642 -4.15 -9.29 10.42
N LYS A 643 -3.28 -8.56 11.13
CA LYS A 643 -3.64 -7.40 11.95
C LYS A 643 -4.07 -6.22 11.08
N LEU A 644 -3.43 -5.95 9.94
CA LEU A 644 -3.78 -4.90 8.98
C LEU A 644 -4.96 -5.27 8.09
N ARG A 645 -5.19 -6.57 7.84
CA ARG A 645 -6.48 -7.07 7.34
C ARG A 645 -7.64 -6.79 8.29
N GLN A 646 -7.37 -6.54 9.57
CA GLN A 646 -8.36 -6.11 10.58
C GLN A 646 -8.25 -4.61 10.96
N LYS A 647 -7.10 -3.97 10.73
CA LYS A 647 -6.72 -2.59 11.07
C LYS A 647 -6.53 -1.67 9.84
N ASN A 648 -7.27 -1.84 8.77
CA ASN A 648 -7.15 -0.88 7.66
C ASN A 648 -8.49 -0.72 6.96
N ALA A 649 -9.24 0.33 7.32
CA ALA A 649 -10.56 0.62 6.80
C ALA A 649 -10.57 0.85 5.27
N PHE A 650 -9.45 1.28 4.67
CA PHE A 650 -9.33 1.37 3.22
C PHE A 650 -9.28 -0.01 2.54
N ASN A 651 -8.70 -1.03 3.19
CA ASN A 651 -8.56 -2.39 2.65
C ASN A 651 -9.71 -3.32 3.06
N ILE A 652 -10.35 -3.08 4.21
CA ILE A 652 -11.49 -3.86 4.72
C ILE A 652 -12.78 -3.52 3.98
N ASN A 653 -12.97 -2.25 3.58
CA ASN A 653 -14.06 -1.89 2.66
C ASN A 653 -13.87 -2.48 1.26
N LEU A 654 -12.64 -2.82 0.88
CA LEU A 654 -12.34 -3.52 -0.38
C LEU A 654 -12.67 -5.00 -0.36
N ALA A 655 -12.39 -5.69 0.75
CA ALA A 655 -12.74 -7.11 0.91
C ALA A 655 -14.25 -7.31 1.16
N GLY A 656 -14.91 -6.40 1.87
CA GLY A 656 -16.35 -6.45 2.14
C GLY A 656 -17.24 -6.24 0.91
N LEU A 657 -16.80 -5.41 -0.05
CA LEU A 657 -17.49 -5.19 -1.34
C LEU A 657 -17.47 -6.44 -2.24
N ILE A 658 -16.52 -7.35 -2.07
CA ILE A 658 -16.29 -8.51 -2.96
C ILE A 658 -17.07 -9.75 -2.50
N GLN A 659 -17.32 -9.90 -1.20
CA GLN A 659 -18.00 -11.09 -0.68
C GLN A 659 -19.52 -11.08 -0.89
N GLY A 660 -20.16 -9.90 -0.94
CA GLY A 660 -21.62 -9.80 -1.05
C GLY A 660 -22.16 -10.00 -2.47
N GLU A 661 -21.70 -9.18 -3.43
CA GLU A 661 -22.30 -9.09 -4.77
C GLU A 661 -22.06 -10.34 -5.64
N LEU A 662 -20.88 -10.97 -5.53
CA LEU A 662 -20.54 -12.17 -6.31
C LEU A 662 -21.26 -13.43 -5.80
N LEU A 663 -21.37 -13.61 -4.47
CA LEU A 663 -22.05 -14.77 -3.89
C LEU A 663 -23.56 -14.68 -4.01
N LEU A 664 -24.16 -13.48 -3.89
CA LEU A 664 -25.60 -13.30 -4.12
C LEU A 664 -25.97 -13.54 -5.58
N GLY A 665 -25.20 -13.00 -6.53
CA GLY A 665 -25.46 -13.21 -7.97
C GLY A 665 -25.25 -14.65 -8.46
N LEU A 666 -24.34 -15.41 -7.84
CA LEU A 666 -24.13 -16.84 -8.14
C LEU A 666 -25.08 -17.76 -7.36
N SER A 667 -25.48 -17.39 -6.14
CA SER A 667 -26.42 -18.16 -5.30
C SER A 667 -27.86 -18.09 -5.79
N ASP A 668 -28.27 -17.01 -6.45
CA ASP A 668 -29.64 -16.89 -6.97
C ASP A 668 -29.83 -17.66 -8.31
N ARG A 669 -28.75 -18.22 -8.88
CA ARG A 669 -28.76 -18.91 -10.19
C ARG A 669 -28.25 -20.36 -10.18
N LEU A 670 -27.54 -20.78 -9.13
CA LEU A 670 -27.28 -22.20 -8.82
C LEU A 670 -28.44 -22.76 -7.99
#